data_AF-A0A9R0Q9J6-F1
#
_entry.id   AF-A0A9R0Q9J6-F1
#
_cell.length_a   1.000
_cell.length_b   1.000
_cell.length_c   1.000
_cell.angle_alpha   90.00
_cell.angle_beta   90.00
_cell.angle_gamma   90.00
#
_symmetry.space_group_name_H-M   'P 1'
#
loop_
_entity.id
_entity.type
_entity.pdbx_description
1 polymer ?
#
loop_
_entity_poly.entity_id
_entity_poly.type
_entity_poly.pdbx_seq_one_letter_code
_entity_poly.pdbx_strand_id
1 'polypeptide(L)'
;MSMYALLRSSKHPPTEEQIEDSLAGNLCRCTGYRPIIDAFRVFAKTDDSLYTASPLENANGQAICPSTGKPCSCRNETDVNANESSTLSSVKVYLPCSYNEIDGNSYSEKELIFPPELQLRKFMPLKLNGFNGIRWYRPLKLEQLLYLRSCYPDAKLIIGNSEVGVETKFKNAQYKVMISVTHVPELHTLKVEEHGLHIGSAVRLAQLQKFLKNVIAERGSHETSSCYAILRQLKWFAGTQIRNVASVGGNICTASPISDLNPLWMATGANFQIIDVNNNVRTTAAKDFFLGYRKVDLKADEILLSVILPWTRPYEYVKEFKQAHRREDDIALVNAGMRMHITEAEGNWIVSDVSIVYGGVAAVPLTAAKTEKFLVGKKLDDGLLDETFNLLKEDIPLAENAPGGMVEFRSSLTLSFFFKFFLYVTHEMNNKGLWKVGLDAANMSAIQSYTRPVSIGTQGYESVGQGTAVGQPMVHMSAILQVTGEAEYVDDTPTPPNILHAALVLSKKAHARILSIDDSVAKCSPGFAGLFLSKDVPGSNHIGPIIHDEEVFASDVVTCVGQIIGIVVADTHDNAKAAANKVNIEYSELPAILSISEAVKAGSFHPNTTRCLSNGDVEQCFASNTCDKIIEGEIRVGGQEHFYMEPQCTFVWPVDSGNEIHMISSRRLPRSIRSMSLMLLVFHYQKLFARLSVLVADLVEKKLDQQYLLPRHL
;
A
#
# COMPACT_ATOMS: atom_id res chain seq x y z
N MET A 1 5.56 -7.53 14.26
CA MET A 1 4.40 -6.83 14.88
C MET A 1 3.03 -7.22 14.32
N SER A 2 2.76 -7.20 13.01
CA SER A 2 1.41 -7.54 12.49
C SER A 2 0.92 -8.93 12.94
N MET A 3 1.77 -9.95 12.79
CA MET A 3 1.46 -11.31 13.27
C MET A 3 1.26 -11.37 14.78
N TYR A 4 2.14 -10.72 15.56
CA TYR A 4 2.00 -10.62 17.00
C TYR A 4 0.64 -10.02 17.42
N ALA A 5 0.22 -8.93 16.78
CA ALA A 5 -1.07 -8.31 17.05
C ALA A 5 -2.26 -9.24 16.69
N LEU A 6 -2.15 -10.00 15.59
CA LEU A 6 -3.14 -11.01 15.22
C LEU A 6 -3.25 -12.07 16.33
N LEU A 7 -2.14 -12.69 16.72
CA LEU A 7 -2.11 -13.72 17.77
C LEU A 7 -2.73 -13.22 19.09
N ARG A 8 -2.40 -11.99 19.52
CA ARG A 8 -2.96 -11.39 20.74
C ARG A 8 -4.46 -11.08 20.65
N SER A 9 -4.98 -10.89 19.44
CA SER A 9 -6.40 -10.58 19.20
C SER A 9 -7.27 -11.82 18.94
N SER A 10 -6.65 -12.95 18.64
CA SER A 10 -7.33 -14.20 18.29
C SER A 10 -7.58 -15.04 19.54
N LYS A 11 -8.82 -15.52 19.71
CA LYS A 11 -9.19 -16.45 20.81
C LYS A 11 -8.80 -17.90 20.51
N HIS A 12 -8.63 -18.22 19.24
CA HIS A 12 -8.27 -19.52 18.71
C HIS A 12 -7.09 -19.31 17.74
N PRO A 13 -6.32 -20.36 17.41
CA PRO A 13 -5.26 -20.21 16.42
C PRO A 13 -5.83 -19.61 15.11
N PRO A 14 -5.19 -18.58 14.53
CA PRO A 14 -5.68 -17.91 13.33
C PRO A 14 -5.78 -18.88 12.14
N THR A 15 -6.61 -18.54 11.15
CA THR A 15 -6.60 -19.24 9.85
C THR A 15 -5.48 -18.69 8.96
N GLU A 16 -5.07 -19.44 7.93
CA GLU A 16 -4.11 -18.94 6.94
C GLU A 16 -4.58 -17.65 6.25
N GLU A 17 -5.88 -17.54 5.94
CA GLU A 17 -6.47 -16.30 5.38
C GLU A 17 -6.28 -15.12 6.34
N GLN A 18 -6.47 -15.32 7.65
CA GLN A 18 -6.26 -14.26 8.64
C GLN A 18 -4.79 -13.83 8.74
N ILE A 19 -3.86 -14.77 8.59
CA ILE A 19 -2.42 -14.50 8.57
C ILE A 19 -2.09 -13.64 7.34
N GLU A 20 -2.49 -14.06 6.13
CA GLU A 20 -2.26 -13.29 4.90
C GLU A 20 -2.91 -11.89 4.98
N ASP A 21 -4.17 -11.79 5.45
CA ASP A 21 -4.89 -10.52 5.63
C ASP A 21 -4.20 -9.57 6.63
N SER A 22 -3.54 -10.12 7.65
CA SER A 22 -2.77 -9.32 8.62
C SER A 22 -1.52 -8.69 8.01
N LEU A 23 -0.99 -9.28 6.93
CA LEU A 23 0.20 -8.83 6.21
C LEU A 23 -0.14 -7.93 5.02
N ALA A 24 -1.41 -7.76 4.66
CA ALA A 24 -1.82 -6.97 3.49
C ALA A 24 -1.32 -5.51 3.52
N GLY A 25 -1.07 -4.94 4.70
CA GLY A 25 -0.50 -3.59 4.89
C GLY A 25 1.01 -3.56 5.10
N ASN A 26 1.73 -4.66 4.85
CA ASN A 26 3.17 -4.78 5.06
C ASN A 26 3.86 -5.01 3.72
N LEU A 27 4.88 -4.19 3.42
CA LEU A 27 5.68 -4.35 2.21
C LEU A 27 7.06 -4.96 2.52
N CYS A 28 7.48 -5.92 1.71
CA CYS A 28 8.83 -6.47 1.71
C CYS A 28 9.39 -6.54 0.29
N ARG A 29 10.57 -5.95 0.07
CA ARG A 29 11.22 -5.92 -1.25
C ARG A 29 12.19 -7.09 -1.48
N CYS A 30 12.60 -7.80 -0.43
CA CYS A 30 13.69 -8.78 -0.49
C CYS A 30 13.23 -10.24 -0.58
N THR A 31 12.24 -10.64 0.23
CA THR A 31 11.96 -12.07 0.48
C THR A 31 10.95 -12.69 -0.48
N GLY A 32 10.21 -11.87 -1.23
CA GLY A 32 9.05 -12.33 -2.01
C GLY A 32 7.92 -12.91 -1.15
N TYR A 33 7.86 -12.57 0.15
CA TYR A 33 6.88 -12.99 1.17
C TYR A 33 6.81 -14.48 1.51
N ARG A 34 7.14 -15.39 0.60
CA ARG A 34 7.02 -16.83 0.79
C ARG A 34 7.59 -17.34 2.13
N PRO A 35 8.87 -17.09 2.48
CA PRO A 35 9.42 -17.56 3.76
C PRO A 35 8.77 -16.92 4.99
N ILE A 36 8.18 -15.72 4.86
CA ILE A 36 7.45 -15.06 5.96
C ILE A 36 6.12 -15.78 6.22
N ILE A 37 5.40 -16.13 5.15
CA ILE A 37 4.14 -16.88 5.25
C ILE A 37 4.41 -18.27 5.83
N ASP A 38 5.42 -18.99 5.33
CA ASP A 38 5.80 -20.31 5.84
C ASP A 38 6.15 -20.27 7.35
N ALA A 39 6.85 -19.22 7.79
CA ALA A 39 7.18 -19.04 9.21
C ALA A 39 5.93 -18.81 10.09
N PHE A 40 4.88 -18.18 9.57
CA PHE A 40 3.66 -17.89 10.34
C PHE A 40 2.61 -19.01 10.28
N ARG A 41 2.68 -19.89 9.29
CA ARG A 41 1.76 -21.03 9.14
C ARG A 41 1.71 -21.96 10.35
N VAL A 42 2.78 -22.07 11.12
CA VAL A 42 2.79 -22.92 12.33
C VAL A 42 1.80 -22.47 13.39
N PHE A 43 1.34 -21.21 13.33
CA PHE A 43 0.30 -20.70 14.19
C PHE A 43 -1.11 -20.92 13.61
N ALA A 44 -1.21 -21.40 12.37
CA ALA A 44 -2.48 -21.74 11.77
C ALA A 44 -2.95 -23.12 12.26
N LYS A 45 -4.27 -23.27 12.48
CA LYS A 45 -4.85 -24.58 12.76
C LYS A 45 -5.06 -25.33 11.44
N THR A 46 -4.01 -25.96 10.92
CA THR A 46 -4.08 -26.86 9.75
C THR A 46 -3.57 -28.25 10.11
N ASP A 47 -4.17 -29.27 9.51
CA ASP A 47 -3.62 -30.62 9.47
C ASP A 47 -2.35 -30.57 8.63
N ASP A 48 -1.19 -30.67 9.27
CA ASP A 48 0.12 -30.57 8.62
C ASP A 48 0.41 -31.76 7.69
N SER A 49 -0.56 -32.66 7.45
CA SER A 49 -0.46 -33.85 6.59
C SER A 49 0.06 -33.60 5.17
N LEU A 50 -0.03 -32.36 4.65
CA LEU A 50 0.56 -31.96 3.37
C LEU A 50 2.08 -31.68 3.41
N TYR A 51 2.65 -31.45 4.59
CA TYR A 51 4.06 -31.07 4.80
C TYR A 51 4.82 -32.06 5.69
N THR A 52 4.13 -32.71 6.62
CA THR A 52 4.61 -33.95 7.24
C THR A 52 4.35 -35.06 6.24
N ALA A 53 5.36 -35.42 5.47
CA ALA A 53 5.41 -36.73 4.85
C ALA A 53 5.52 -37.80 5.95
N SER A 54 4.45 -38.01 6.71
CA SER A 54 4.15 -39.34 7.20
C SER A 54 3.80 -40.13 5.94
N PRO A 55 4.45 -41.27 5.66
CA PRO A 55 4.00 -42.11 4.56
C PRO A 55 2.53 -42.42 4.84
N LEU A 56 1.65 -42.04 3.90
CA LEU A 56 0.27 -42.49 3.88
C LEU A 56 0.29 -44.02 3.84
N GLU A 57 0.20 -44.65 5.01
CA GLU A 57 -0.38 -45.99 5.11
C GLU A 57 -1.86 -45.86 4.78
N ASN A 58 -2.17 -45.79 3.48
CA ASN A 58 -3.53 -46.04 3.04
C ASN A 58 -3.80 -47.55 3.15
N ALA A 59 -4.84 -47.87 3.92
CA ALA A 59 -5.31 -49.21 4.28
C ALA A 59 -5.85 -50.06 3.11
N ASN A 60 -5.34 -49.89 1.89
CA ASN A 60 -5.56 -50.80 0.75
C ASN A 60 -4.32 -50.70 -0.15
N GLY A 61 -3.45 -51.71 -0.06
CA GLY A 61 -2.06 -51.69 -0.57
C GLY A 61 -1.91 -51.63 -2.09
N GLN A 62 -2.18 -50.47 -2.69
CA GLN A 62 -1.74 -50.15 -4.06
C GLN A 62 -1.02 -48.79 -4.06
N ALA A 63 0.29 -48.83 -4.33
CA ALA A 63 1.13 -47.64 -4.42
C ALA A 63 0.74 -46.79 -5.66
N ILE A 64 0.41 -45.52 -5.42
CA ILE A 64 0.10 -44.54 -6.47
C ILE A 64 1.38 -43.81 -6.86
N CYS A 65 1.65 -43.71 -8.16
CA CYS A 65 2.85 -43.06 -8.70
C CYS A 65 2.78 -41.53 -8.53
N PRO A 66 3.79 -40.87 -7.91
CA PRO A 66 3.80 -39.41 -7.68
C PRO A 66 3.73 -38.58 -8.96
N SER A 67 4.24 -39.11 -10.08
CA SER A 67 4.29 -38.39 -11.35
C SER A 67 3.00 -38.49 -12.17
N THR A 68 2.13 -39.47 -11.91
CA THR A 68 0.97 -39.75 -12.77
C THR A 68 -0.36 -39.88 -12.02
N GLY A 69 -0.35 -39.98 -10.68
CA GLY A 69 -1.57 -40.08 -9.88
C GLY A 69 -2.37 -41.37 -10.09
N LYS A 70 -1.75 -42.43 -10.65
CA LYS A 70 -2.38 -43.74 -10.89
C LYS A 70 -1.59 -44.88 -10.22
N PRO A 71 -2.22 -46.04 -9.91
CA PRO A 71 -1.53 -47.19 -9.33
C PRO A 71 -0.40 -47.69 -10.25
N CYS A 72 0.82 -47.87 -9.71
CA CYS A 72 1.94 -48.44 -10.47
C CYS A 72 2.66 -49.56 -9.71
N SER A 73 3.12 -50.56 -10.45
CA SER A 73 3.87 -51.73 -9.96
C SER A 73 5.38 -51.48 -9.87
N CYS A 74 5.80 -50.22 -9.74
CA CYS A 74 7.20 -49.81 -9.84
C CYS A 74 8.07 -50.21 -8.62
N ARG A 75 7.48 -50.88 -7.62
CA ARG A 75 8.14 -51.30 -6.38
C ARG A 75 7.83 -52.78 -6.15
N ASN A 76 8.76 -53.66 -6.50
CA ASN A 76 8.64 -55.07 -6.13
C ASN A 76 9.15 -55.25 -4.68
N GLU A 77 8.29 -55.83 -3.84
CA GLU A 77 8.62 -56.34 -2.52
C GLU A 77 9.43 -57.63 -2.66
N THR A 78 10.73 -57.57 -2.37
CA THR A 78 11.57 -58.60 -1.74
C THR A 78 13.00 -58.10 -1.73
N ASP A 79 13.54 -57.78 -0.56
CA ASP A 79 14.87 -58.24 -0.12
C ASP A 79 15.14 -57.75 1.30
N VAL A 80 14.84 -58.62 2.25
CA VAL A 80 15.33 -58.57 3.63
C VAL A 80 16.55 -59.50 3.70
N ASN A 81 17.69 -58.93 4.12
CA ASN A 81 18.94 -59.54 4.56
C ASN A 81 19.89 -60.18 3.53
N ALA A 82 21.02 -59.50 3.25
CA ALA A 82 22.37 -60.05 3.45
C ALA A 82 23.43 -58.95 3.34
N ASN A 83 24.41 -59.00 4.24
CA ASN A 83 25.66 -58.23 4.18
C ASN A 83 26.36 -58.46 2.83
N GLU A 84 26.74 -57.38 2.13
CA GLU A 84 28.08 -57.21 1.55
C GLU A 84 28.22 -55.82 0.90
N SER A 85 29.38 -55.22 1.14
CA SER A 85 29.81 -53.95 0.60
C SER A 85 29.91 -53.96 -0.91
N SER A 86 29.18 -53.09 -1.60
CA SER A 86 29.71 -52.46 -2.81
C SER A 86 29.00 -51.12 -3.07
N THR A 87 29.85 -50.10 -3.15
CA THR A 87 29.61 -48.73 -3.57
C THR A 87 28.69 -48.63 -4.80
N LEU A 88 27.47 -48.09 -4.61
CA LEU A 88 26.77 -47.36 -5.66
C LEU A 88 26.50 -45.93 -5.19
N SER A 89 27.11 -45.01 -5.90
CA SER A 89 27.16 -43.57 -5.68
C SER A 89 25.80 -42.89 -5.86
N SER A 90 25.50 -42.00 -4.90
CA SER A 90 24.75 -40.75 -5.05
C SER A 90 23.32 -40.83 -5.57
N VAL A 91 22.40 -41.38 -4.77
CA VAL A 91 21.00 -40.90 -4.81
C VAL A 91 21.00 -39.51 -4.17
N LYS A 92 20.82 -38.47 -4.98
CA LYS A 92 20.65 -37.08 -4.49
C LYS A 92 19.37 -37.03 -3.65
N VAL A 93 19.51 -37.05 -2.33
CA VAL A 93 18.39 -36.90 -1.40
C VAL A 93 18.04 -35.42 -1.35
N TYR A 94 16.92 -35.06 -1.97
CA TYR A 94 16.29 -33.75 -1.81
C TYR A 94 15.43 -33.81 -0.54
N LEU A 95 15.78 -33.02 0.47
CA LEU A 95 15.03 -32.93 1.73
C LEU A 95 14.05 -31.75 1.66
N PRO A 96 12.76 -31.94 2.02
CA PRO A 96 11.87 -30.83 2.31
C PRO A 96 12.43 -30.03 3.49
N CYS A 97 12.50 -28.70 3.36
CA CYS A 97 12.93 -27.85 4.45
C CYS A 97 11.71 -27.44 5.29
N SER A 98 11.59 -27.98 6.50
CA SER A 98 10.75 -27.36 7.54
C SER A 98 11.65 -26.46 8.37
N TYR A 99 11.46 -25.14 8.26
CA TYR A 99 12.24 -24.15 9.01
C TYR A 99 11.75 -23.95 10.45
N ASN A 100 10.70 -24.65 10.85
CA ASN A 100 10.08 -24.42 12.15
C ASN A 100 10.24 -25.64 13.04
N GLU A 101 11.18 -25.56 13.96
CA GLU A 101 11.34 -26.48 15.10
C GLU A 101 10.36 -26.14 16.24
N ILE A 102 9.55 -25.09 16.08
CA ILE A 102 8.65 -24.56 17.10
C ILE A 102 7.23 -25.06 16.86
N ASP A 103 6.65 -25.74 17.85
CA ASP A 103 5.21 -26.02 17.90
C ASP A 103 4.45 -24.72 18.22
N GLY A 104 3.75 -24.18 17.22
CA GLY A 104 2.96 -22.96 17.35
C GLY A 104 1.82 -23.05 18.36
N ASN A 105 1.42 -24.26 18.79
CA ASN A 105 0.43 -24.46 19.86
C ASN A 105 0.98 -24.18 21.27
N SER A 106 2.32 -24.17 21.43
CA SER A 106 2.98 -23.90 22.72
C SER A 106 3.14 -22.40 23.02
N TYR A 107 2.80 -21.52 22.08
CA TYR A 107 2.84 -20.07 22.25
C TYR A 107 1.71 -19.59 23.18
N SER A 108 1.89 -19.71 24.50
CA SER A 108 0.82 -19.28 25.43
C SER A 108 1.20 -18.65 26.77
N GLU A 109 2.46 -18.62 27.23
CA GLU A 109 2.63 -18.42 28.69
C GLU A 109 3.35 -17.17 29.21
N LYS A 110 3.91 -16.26 28.40
CA LYS A 110 4.65 -15.08 28.93
C LYS A 110 4.48 -13.78 28.16
N GLU A 111 3.24 -13.38 27.95
CA GLU A 111 2.92 -12.11 27.30
C GLU A 111 3.01 -10.90 28.24
N LEU A 112 3.26 -9.72 27.67
CA LEU A 112 3.23 -8.47 28.41
C LEU A 112 1.83 -8.23 28.99
N ILE A 113 1.77 -7.99 30.30
CA ILE A 113 0.55 -7.59 30.99
C ILE A 113 0.12 -6.19 30.52
N PHE A 114 -1.19 -5.95 30.48
CA PHE A 114 -1.68 -4.60 30.26
C PHE A 114 -1.33 -3.75 31.50
N PRO A 115 -0.74 -2.55 31.34
CA PRO A 115 -0.30 -1.74 32.48
C PRO A 115 -1.46 -1.43 33.46
N PRO A 116 -1.37 -1.85 34.75
CA PRO A 116 -2.45 -1.63 35.72
C PRO A 116 -2.79 -0.15 35.92
N GLU A 117 -1.80 0.74 35.84
CA GLU A 117 -2.00 2.20 35.91
C GLU A 117 -2.98 2.70 34.84
N LEU A 118 -2.92 2.16 33.62
CA LEU A 118 -3.82 2.54 32.54
C LEU A 118 -5.25 2.01 32.73
N GLN A 119 -5.43 0.89 33.43
CA GLN A 119 -6.77 0.34 33.73
C GLN A 119 -7.50 1.21 34.77
N LEU A 120 -6.76 1.76 35.73
CA LEU A 120 -7.29 2.60 36.79
C LEU A 120 -7.50 4.06 36.35
N ARG A 121 -6.93 4.45 35.20
CA ARG A 121 -6.95 5.83 34.71
C ARG A 121 -8.36 6.23 34.24
N LYS A 122 -8.93 7.23 34.91
CA LYS A 122 -10.18 7.86 34.46
C LYS A 122 -9.92 8.73 33.23
N PHE A 123 -10.81 8.63 32.24
CA PHE A 123 -10.76 9.52 31.09
C PHE A 123 -11.01 10.97 31.53
N MET A 124 -10.14 11.87 31.09
CA MET A 124 -10.27 13.31 31.29
C MET A 124 -10.26 14.02 29.95
N PRO A 125 -11.02 15.12 29.80
CA PRO A 125 -10.90 15.98 28.63
C PRO A 125 -9.49 16.55 28.59
N LEU A 126 -8.90 16.64 27.40
CA LEU A 126 -7.54 17.15 27.23
C LEU A 126 -7.53 18.40 26.35
N LYS A 127 -6.61 19.32 26.69
CA LYS A 127 -6.20 20.45 25.86
C LYS A 127 -4.67 20.46 25.86
N LEU A 128 -4.09 20.25 24.69
CA LEU A 128 -2.65 20.28 24.48
C LEU A 128 -2.32 21.46 23.56
N ASN A 129 -1.24 22.17 23.87
CA ASN A 129 -0.68 23.21 23.01
C ASN A 129 0.61 22.64 22.40
N GLY A 130 0.68 22.62 21.07
CA GLY A 130 1.87 22.28 20.31
C GLY A 130 2.62 23.51 19.83
N PHE A 131 3.74 23.27 19.16
CA PHE A 131 4.53 24.31 18.51
C PHE A 131 3.71 25.09 17.46
N ASN A 132 4.12 26.32 17.14
CA ASN A 132 3.49 27.19 16.14
C ASN A 132 1.98 27.49 16.39
N GLY A 133 1.57 27.45 17.66
CA GLY A 133 0.20 27.78 18.09
C GLY A 133 -0.83 26.69 17.77
N ILE A 134 -0.39 25.46 17.49
CA ILE A 134 -1.28 24.31 17.29
C ILE A 134 -1.98 24.00 18.62
N ARG A 135 -3.30 23.83 18.57
CA ARG A 135 -4.12 23.44 19.71
C ARG A 135 -4.81 22.12 19.40
N TRP A 136 -4.68 21.15 20.31
CA TRP A 136 -5.32 19.85 20.19
C TRP A 136 -6.26 19.62 21.37
N TYR A 137 -7.51 19.31 21.08
CA TYR A 137 -8.55 19.06 22.07
C TYR A 137 -9.04 17.62 22.01
N ARG A 138 -9.38 17.04 23.16
CA ARG A 138 -10.09 15.77 23.28
C ARG A 138 -11.29 15.92 24.19
N PRO A 139 -12.48 16.24 23.67
CA PRO A 139 -13.73 16.19 24.44
C PRO A 139 -14.09 14.75 24.83
N LEU A 140 -14.91 14.60 25.87
CA LEU A 140 -15.47 13.32 26.32
C LEU A 140 -16.99 13.22 26.09
N LYS A 141 -17.64 14.34 25.78
CA LYS A 141 -19.09 14.44 25.59
C LYS A 141 -19.40 15.12 24.27
N LEU A 142 -20.52 14.77 23.66
CA LEU A 142 -20.97 15.37 22.41
C LEU A 142 -21.16 16.89 22.53
N GLU A 143 -21.78 17.37 23.62
CA GLU A 143 -21.95 18.81 23.89
C GLU A 143 -20.63 19.58 23.89
N GLN A 144 -19.57 18.99 24.45
CA GLN A 144 -18.24 19.61 24.47
C GLN A 144 -17.63 19.68 23.08
N LEU A 145 -17.81 18.63 22.27
CA LEU A 145 -17.36 18.60 20.89
C LEU A 145 -18.07 19.69 20.06
N LEU A 146 -19.38 19.78 20.20
CA LEU A 146 -20.20 20.77 19.50
C LEU A 146 -19.84 22.20 19.91
N TYR A 147 -19.65 22.44 21.21
CA TYR A 147 -19.14 23.71 21.70
C TYR A 147 -17.78 24.07 21.10
N LEU A 148 -16.83 23.13 21.10
CA LEU A 148 -15.51 23.36 20.48
C LEU A 148 -15.60 23.62 18.98
N ARG A 149 -16.52 22.94 18.28
CA ARG A 149 -16.77 23.15 16.85
C ARG A 149 -17.33 24.55 16.60
N SER A 150 -18.24 25.04 17.44
CA SER A 150 -18.76 26.41 17.35
C SER A 150 -17.70 27.48 17.63
N CYS A 151 -16.81 27.23 18.59
CA CYS A 151 -15.70 28.13 18.91
C CYS A 151 -14.63 28.15 17.81
N TYR A 152 -14.46 27.02 17.11
CA TYR A 152 -13.45 26.83 16.08
C TYR A 152 -14.05 26.17 14.83
N PRO A 153 -14.79 26.92 13.98
CA PRO A 153 -15.40 26.40 12.76
C PRO A 153 -14.43 25.75 11.77
N ASP A 154 -13.17 26.18 11.76
CA ASP A 154 -12.13 25.63 10.89
C ASP A 154 -11.37 24.45 11.53
N ALA A 155 -11.74 24.04 12.76
CA ALA A 155 -11.03 22.96 13.46
C ALA A 155 -11.21 21.62 12.75
N LYS A 156 -10.10 20.92 12.51
CA LYS A 156 -10.14 19.62 11.87
C LYS A 156 -10.50 18.54 12.89
N LEU A 157 -11.52 17.74 12.59
CA LEU A 157 -11.90 16.60 13.42
C LEU A 157 -10.99 15.40 13.13
N ILE A 158 -10.48 14.74 14.17
CA ILE A 158 -9.48 13.69 14.07
C ILE A 158 -9.95 12.41 14.77
N ILE A 159 -9.84 11.29 14.05
CA ILE A 159 -10.01 9.94 14.60
C ILE A 159 -8.74 9.14 14.35
N GLY A 160 -8.62 8.55 13.16
CA GLY A 160 -7.46 7.72 12.79
C GLY A 160 -6.28 8.46 12.18
N ASN A 161 -6.43 9.76 11.89
CA ASN A 161 -5.42 10.60 11.22
C ASN A 161 -4.93 10.11 9.84
N SER A 162 -5.56 9.09 9.25
CA SER A 162 -5.13 8.46 8.00
C SER A 162 -5.28 9.34 6.76
N GLU A 163 -6.10 10.40 6.83
CA GLU A 163 -6.20 11.43 5.78
C GLU A 163 -5.49 12.72 6.21
N VAL A 164 -5.83 13.25 7.39
CA VAL A 164 -5.26 14.51 7.88
C VAL A 164 -3.74 14.45 7.99
N GLY A 165 -3.18 13.31 8.42
CA GLY A 165 -1.73 13.09 8.41
C GLY A 165 -1.12 13.22 7.02
N VAL A 166 -1.78 12.67 5.99
CA VAL A 166 -1.34 12.77 4.59
C VAL A 166 -1.42 14.21 4.10
N GLU A 167 -2.51 14.92 4.41
CA GLU A 167 -2.68 16.33 4.06
C GLU A 167 -1.59 17.20 4.70
N THR A 168 -1.29 16.99 5.98
CA THR A 168 -0.24 17.74 6.68
C THR A 168 1.15 17.42 6.16
N LYS A 169 1.46 16.14 5.86
CA LYS A 169 2.82 15.71 5.48
C LYS A 169 3.14 15.97 4.02
N PHE A 170 2.21 15.68 3.11
CA PHE A 170 2.46 15.68 1.66
C PHE A 170 1.79 16.84 0.92
N LYS A 171 0.69 17.40 1.47
CA LYS A 171 0.02 18.58 0.89
C LYS A 171 0.34 19.87 1.66
N ASN A 172 1.20 19.79 2.68
CA ASN A 172 1.59 20.91 3.54
C ASN A 172 0.37 21.66 4.15
N ALA A 173 -0.73 20.96 4.39
CA ALA A 173 -1.93 21.55 4.98
C ALA A 173 -1.66 21.99 6.43
N GLN A 174 -2.08 23.20 6.78
CA GLN A 174 -1.81 23.81 8.09
C GLN A 174 -3.09 23.88 8.92
N TYR A 175 -3.22 23.00 9.92
CA TYR A 175 -4.35 22.97 10.83
C TYR A 175 -3.97 23.51 12.21
N LYS A 176 -4.49 24.70 12.55
CA LYS A 176 -4.19 25.36 13.85
C LYS A 176 -4.95 24.75 15.02
N VAL A 177 -6.15 24.24 14.78
CA VAL A 177 -6.97 23.59 15.80
C VAL A 177 -7.39 22.22 15.32
N MET A 178 -7.16 21.21 16.16
CA MET A 178 -7.55 19.83 15.94
C MET A 178 -8.38 19.33 17.11
N ILE A 179 -9.45 18.60 16.82
CA ILE A 179 -10.34 18.05 17.85
C ILE A 179 -10.43 16.55 17.63
N SER A 180 -9.91 15.77 18.58
CA SER A 180 -10.05 14.32 18.56
C SER A 180 -11.41 13.89 19.09
N VAL A 181 -12.18 13.18 18.27
CA VAL A 181 -13.53 12.72 18.63
C VAL A 181 -13.56 11.27 19.11
N THR A 182 -12.39 10.68 19.34
CA THR A 182 -12.18 9.26 19.72
C THR A 182 -12.79 8.83 21.05
N HIS A 183 -13.24 9.78 21.88
CA HIS A 183 -13.77 9.53 23.23
C HIS A 183 -15.19 10.08 23.40
N VAL A 184 -15.89 10.37 22.30
CA VAL A 184 -17.30 10.83 22.31
C VAL A 184 -18.20 9.61 22.05
N PRO A 185 -18.84 9.02 23.08
CA PRO A 185 -19.50 7.71 22.96
C PRO A 185 -20.58 7.64 21.89
N GLU A 186 -21.33 8.71 21.70
CA GLU A 186 -22.44 8.81 20.76
C GLU A 186 -21.99 8.51 19.32
N LEU A 187 -20.78 8.95 18.95
CA LEU A 187 -20.20 8.74 17.62
C LEU A 187 -19.67 7.31 17.40
N HIS A 188 -19.57 6.48 18.44
CA HIS A 188 -19.09 5.10 18.36
C HIS A 188 -20.22 4.06 18.39
N THR A 189 -21.47 4.52 18.32
CA THR A 189 -22.66 3.65 18.39
C THR A 189 -22.76 2.73 17.18
N LEU A 190 -22.99 1.44 17.41
CA LEU A 190 -23.39 0.46 16.39
C LEU A 190 -24.64 -0.26 16.89
N LYS A 191 -25.76 -0.10 16.18
CA LYS A 191 -27.05 -0.69 16.57
C LYS A 191 -27.78 -1.25 15.36
N VAL A 192 -28.45 -2.37 15.60
CA VAL A 192 -29.47 -2.93 14.70
C VAL A 192 -30.80 -2.28 15.09
N GLU A 193 -31.47 -1.66 14.14
CA GLU A 193 -32.77 -1.02 14.31
C GLU A 193 -33.82 -1.70 13.42
N GLU A 194 -35.09 -1.35 13.62
CA GLU A 194 -36.22 -1.94 12.88
C GLU A 194 -36.08 -1.74 11.35
N HIS A 195 -35.64 -0.55 10.93
CA HIS A 195 -35.57 -0.16 9.52
C HIS A 195 -34.15 -0.16 8.94
N GLY A 196 -33.12 -0.50 9.71
CA GLY A 196 -31.76 -0.57 9.21
C GLY A 196 -30.68 -0.70 10.28
N LEU A 197 -29.46 -0.33 9.92
CA LEU A 197 -28.33 -0.21 10.84
C LEU A 197 -28.06 1.26 11.15
N HIS A 198 -27.90 1.57 12.44
CA HIS A 198 -27.39 2.86 12.90
C HIS A 198 -25.89 2.76 13.18
N ILE A 199 -25.09 3.50 12.41
CA ILE A 199 -23.63 3.45 12.42
C ILE A 199 -23.07 4.84 12.79
N GLY A 200 -22.47 4.98 13.97
CA GLY A 200 -21.85 6.21 14.41
C GLY A 200 -20.66 6.63 13.54
N SER A 201 -20.45 7.93 13.38
CA SER A 201 -19.43 8.47 12.46
C SER A 201 -17.99 8.16 12.89
N ALA A 202 -17.73 7.90 14.18
CA ALA A 202 -16.41 7.56 14.69
C ALA A 202 -16.14 6.05 14.79
N VAL A 203 -17.07 5.21 14.33
CA VAL A 203 -16.87 3.75 14.22
C VAL A 203 -15.68 3.45 13.31
N ARG A 204 -14.76 2.60 13.79
CA ARG A 204 -13.59 2.17 13.03
C ARG A 204 -13.98 1.17 11.95
N LEU A 205 -13.35 1.21 10.79
CA LEU A 205 -13.69 0.32 9.67
C LEU A 205 -13.54 -1.18 10.03
N ALA A 206 -12.54 -1.54 10.84
CA ALA A 206 -12.40 -2.91 11.33
C ALA A 206 -13.54 -3.34 12.28
N GLN A 207 -14.07 -2.41 13.09
CA GLN A 207 -15.23 -2.69 13.95
C GLN A 207 -16.49 -2.84 13.12
N LEU A 208 -16.70 -1.98 12.12
CA LEU A 208 -17.80 -2.10 11.16
C LEU A 208 -17.74 -3.45 10.44
N GLN A 209 -16.56 -3.85 9.96
CA GLN A 209 -16.36 -5.13 9.26
C GLN A 209 -16.79 -6.32 10.14
N LYS A 210 -16.39 -6.35 11.41
CA LYS A 210 -16.78 -7.40 12.36
C LYS A 210 -18.28 -7.39 12.64
N PHE A 211 -18.87 -6.21 12.82
CA PHE A 211 -20.29 -6.05 13.07
C PHE A 211 -21.15 -6.53 11.89
N LEU A 212 -20.78 -6.14 10.65
CA LEU A 212 -21.48 -6.59 9.45
C LEU A 212 -21.42 -8.10 9.26
N LYS A 213 -20.28 -8.75 9.56
CA LYS A 213 -20.17 -10.22 9.53
C LYS A 213 -21.19 -10.90 10.45
N ASN A 214 -21.39 -10.38 11.66
CA ASN A 214 -22.37 -10.92 12.60
C ASN A 214 -23.80 -10.69 12.09
N VAL A 215 -24.12 -9.48 11.64
CA VAL A 215 -25.46 -9.14 11.11
C VAL A 215 -25.82 -10.04 9.91
N ILE A 216 -24.88 -10.28 9.00
CA ILE A 216 -25.09 -11.16 7.84
C ILE A 216 -25.31 -12.62 8.25
N ALA A 217 -24.69 -13.07 9.34
CA ALA A 217 -24.87 -14.43 9.85
C ALA A 217 -26.23 -14.63 10.56
N GLU A 218 -26.79 -13.57 11.14
CA GLU A 218 -28.02 -13.61 11.95
C GLU A 218 -29.30 -13.31 11.15
N ARG A 219 -29.20 -12.53 10.07
CA ARG A 219 -30.36 -12.06 9.29
C ARG A 219 -30.48 -12.74 7.93
N GLY A 220 -31.65 -12.60 7.30
CA GLY A 220 -31.91 -13.15 5.98
C GLY A 220 -31.10 -12.47 4.88
N SER A 221 -30.63 -13.24 3.90
CA SER A 221 -29.83 -12.72 2.77
C SER A 221 -30.51 -11.60 1.98
N HIS A 222 -31.84 -11.59 1.95
CA HIS A 222 -32.65 -10.55 1.29
C HIS A 222 -32.63 -9.20 2.03
N GLU A 223 -32.34 -9.17 3.34
CA GLU A 223 -32.25 -7.92 4.12
C GLU A 223 -30.82 -7.36 4.17
N THR A 224 -29.82 -8.21 3.95
CA THR A 224 -28.41 -7.89 4.20
C THR A 224 -27.58 -7.68 2.92
N SER A 225 -28.21 -7.48 1.76
CA SER A 225 -27.47 -7.33 0.49
C SER A 225 -26.52 -6.12 0.53
N SER A 226 -26.98 -4.97 1.05
CA SER A 226 -26.15 -3.79 1.31
C SER A 226 -24.98 -4.07 2.26
N CYS A 227 -25.25 -4.80 3.35
CA CYS A 227 -24.22 -5.16 4.34
C CYS A 227 -23.13 -6.02 3.72
N TYR A 228 -23.52 -6.98 2.88
CA TYR A 228 -22.61 -7.88 2.18
C TYR A 228 -21.72 -7.12 1.19
N ALA A 229 -22.28 -6.21 0.39
CA ALA A 229 -21.53 -5.37 -0.53
C ALA A 229 -20.49 -4.49 0.20
N ILE A 230 -20.87 -3.83 1.29
CA ILE A 230 -19.95 -3.02 2.12
C ILE A 230 -18.86 -3.88 2.74
N LEU A 231 -19.21 -5.04 3.30
CA LEU A 231 -18.24 -5.97 3.89
C LEU A 231 -17.18 -6.40 2.87
N ARG A 232 -17.60 -6.68 1.64
CA ARG A 232 -16.70 -7.09 0.57
C ARG A 232 -15.81 -5.98 0.06
N GLN A 233 -16.33 -4.76 -0.02
CA GLN A 233 -15.54 -3.59 -0.34
C GLN A 233 -14.45 -3.35 0.72
N LEU A 234 -14.78 -3.54 2.01
CA LEU A 234 -13.83 -3.41 3.12
C LEU A 234 -12.70 -4.46 3.08
N LYS A 235 -12.90 -5.64 2.46
CA LYS A 235 -11.84 -6.65 2.29
C LYS A 235 -10.64 -6.07 1.53
N TRP A 236 -10.90 -5.26 0.51
CA TRP A 236 -9.88 -4.65 -0.36
C TRP A 236 -9.54 -3.21 0.04
N PHE A 237 -10.02 -2.76 1.20
CA PHE A 237 -9.78 -1.41 1.71
C PHE A 237 -8.51 -1.39 2.57
N ALA A 238 -7.41 -0.89 2.01
CA ALA A 238 -6.14 -0.70 2.70
C ALA A 238 -5.60 -1.98 3.41
N GLY A 239 -4.61 -1.82 4.28
CA GLY A 239 -4.21 -2.84 5.25
C GLY A 239 -5.02 -2.82 6.56
N THR A 240 -4.87 -3.88 7.36
CA THR A 240 -5.51 -4.02 8.68
C THR A 240 -5.17 -2.86 9.64
N GLN A 241 -3.95 -2.35 9.55
CA GLN A 241 -3.44 -1.21 10.31
C GLN A 241 -4.29 0.05 10.09
N ILE A 242 -4.57 0.36 8.82
CA ILE A 242 -5.41 1.51 8.44
C ILE A 242 -6.86 1.27 8.87
N ARG A 243 -7.43 0.09 8.60
CA ARG A 243 -8.82 -0.22 8.99
C ARG A 243 -9.05 -0.16 10.51
N ASN A 244 -8.02 -0.44 11.31
CA ASN A 244 -8.09 -0.37 12.78
C ASN A 244 -8.18 1.05 13.34
N VAL A 245 -7.86 2.09 12.54
CA VAL A 245 -7.86 3.49 12.99
C VAL A 245 -8.78 4.39 12.15
N ALA A 246 -8.90 4.11 10.86
CA ALA A 246 -9.78 4.83 9.95
C ALA A 246 -11.25 4.66 10.37
N SER A 247 -12.01 5.74 10.26
CA SER A 247 -13.40 5.81 10.69
C SER A 247 -14.36 6.00 9.52
N VAL A 248 -15.60 5.51 9.66
CA VAL A 248 -16.68 5.68 8.68
C VAL A 248 -16.88 7.14 8.31
N GLY A 249 -17.09 8.01 9.30
CA GLY A 249 -17.33 9.44 9.10
C GLY A 249 -16.12 10.17 8.52
N GLY A 250 -14.91 9.79 8.93
CA GLY A 250 -13.67 10.27 8.30
C GLY A 250 -13.60 9.95 6.80
N ASN A 251 -13.95 8.73 6.39
CA ASN A 251 -14.00 8.34 4.98
C ASN A 251 -15.07 9.11 4.19
N ILE A 252 -16.27 9.27 4.77
CA ILE A 252 -17.38 10.03 4.17
C ILE A 252 -17.00 11.51 4.02
N CYS A 253 -16.63 12.18 5.12
CA CYS A 253 -16.39 13.63 5.14
C CYS A 253 -15.11 14.05 4.39
N THR A 254 -14.17 13.12 4.16
CA THR A 254 -13.03 13.37 3.27
C THR A 254 -13.49 13.62 1.83
N ALA A 255 -14.62 13.02 1.43
CA ALA A 255 -15.20 13.16 0.09
C ALA A 255 -14.17 12.98 -1.03
N SER A 256 -13.33 11.95 -0.89
CA SER A 256 -12.36 11.59 -1.92
C SER A 256 -13.12 11.08 -3.16
N PRO A 257 -12.77 11.54 -4.38
CA PRO A 257 -13.40 11.07 -5.62
C PRO A 257 -13.30 9.55 -5.85
N ILE A 258 -12.31 8.94 -5.22
CA ILE A 258 -11.93 7.52 -5.30
C ILE A 258 -12.25 6.78 -3.99
N SER A 259 -13.14 7.33 -3.15
CA SER A 259 -13.59 6.62 -1.95
C SER A 259 -14.30 5.33 -2.36
N ASP A 260 -13.89 4.22 -1.76
CA ASP A 260 -14.48 2.91 -2.00
C ASP A 260 -15.88 2.75 -1.41
N LEU A 261 -16.21 3.50 -0.35
CA LEU A 261 -17.48 3.34 0.36
C LEU A 261 -18.53 4.38 -0.04
N ASN A 262 -18.13 5.56 -0.50
CA ASN A 262 -19.09 6.63 -0.83
C ASN A 262 -20.07 6.23 -1.96
N PRO A 263 -19.63 5.58 -3.06
CA PRO A 263 -20.55 5.06 -4.06
C PRO A 263 -21.57 4.07 -3.47
N LEU A 264 -21.15 3.22 -2.52
CA LEU A 264 -22.04 2.28 -1.86
C LEU A 264 -23.05 2.98 -0.95
N TRP A 265 -22.64 3.95 -0.14
CA TRP A 265 -23.57 4.72 0.70
C TRP A 265 -24.65 5.41 -0.14
N MET A 266 -24.28 5.94 -1.31
CA MET A 266 -25.23 6.55 -2.24
C MET A 266 -26.15 5.50 -2.87
N ALA A 267 -25.59 4.41 -3.42
CA ALA A 267 -26.35 3.39 -4.13
C ALA A 267 -27.35 2.65 -3.21
N THR A 268 -26.99 2.45 -1.94
CA THR A 268 -27.86 1.78 -0.95
C THR A 268 -28.95 2.70 -0.39
N GLY A 269 -28.97 3.99 -0.75
CA GLY A 269 -29.93 4.96 -0.22
C GLY A 269 -29.70 5.27 1.26
N ALA A 270 -28.45 5.20 1.74
CA ALA A 270 -28.14 5.53 3.12
C ALA A 270 -28.45 6.99 3.43
N ASN A 271 -28.86 7.25 4.68
CA ASN A 271 -29.12 8.59 5.19
C ASN A 271 -28.05 8.99 6.21
N PHE A 272 -27.60 10.23 6.15
CA PHE A 272 -26.62 10.78 7.08
C PHE A 272 -27.32 11.70 8.08
N GLN A 273 -27.15 11.43 9.37
CA GLN A 273 -27.60 12.31 10.43
C GLN A 273 -26.49 13.29 10.78
N ILE A 274 -26.85 14.57 10.77
CA ILE A 274 -25.96 15.70 10.99
C ILE A 274 -26.52 16.48 12.19
N ILE A 275 -25.65 16.84 13.12
CA ILE A 275 -26.02 17.54 14.35
C ILE A 275 -25.30 18.88 14.43
N ASP A 276 -26.03 19.91 14.86
CA ASP A 276 -25.50 21.26 15.10
C ASP A 276 -25.23 21.53 16.59
N VAL A 277 -24.69 22.71 16.90
CA VAL A 277 -24.39 23.12 18.28
C VAL A 277 -25.62 23.25 19.19
N ASN A 278 -26.80 23.43 18.62
CA ASN A 278 -28.06 23.55 19.35
C ASN A 278 -28.74 22.18 19.57
N ASN A 279 -28.05 21.08 19.24
CA ASN A 279 -28.56 19.71 19.26
C ASN A 279 -29.70 19.46 18.26
N ASN A 280 -29.86 20.31 17.24
CA ASN A 280 -30.77 20.01 16.15
C ASN A 280 -30.14 18.94 15.27
N VAL A 281 -30.89 17.87 15.01
CA VAL A 281 -30.49 16.80 14.10
C VAL A 281 -31.24 16.96 12.79
N ARG A 282 -30.50 17.08 11.70
CA ARG A 282 -31.04 17.00 10.35
C ARG A 282 -30.56 15.73 9.66
N THR A 283 -31.37 15.24 8.75
CA THR A 283 -31.05 14.05 7.94
C THR A 283 -30.89 14.48 6.49
N THR A 284 -29.86 14.00 5.82
CA THR A 284 -29.65 14.16 4.37
C THR A 284 -29.39 12.82 3.72
N ALA A 285 -29.85 12.63 2.48
CA ALA A 285 -29.53 11.43 1.72
C ALA A 285 -28.06 11.45 1.30
N ALA A 286 -27.40 10.29 1.29
CA ALA A 286 -25.99 10.19 0.91
C ALA A 286 -25.70 10.79 -0.48
N LYS A 287 -26.64 10.68 -1.42
CA LYS A 287 -26.52 11.24 -2.78
C LYS A 287 -26.45 12.78 -2.82
N ASP A 288 -27.06 13.45 -1.85
CA ASP A 288 -27.15 14.91 -1.78
C ASP A 288 -26.03 15.52 -0.90
N PHE A 289 -25.24 14.67 -0.23
CA PHE A 289 -24.21 15.10 0.71
C PHE A 289 -22.91 15.57 0.05
N PHE A 290 -22.58 15.08 -1.14
CA PHE A 290 -21.32 15.38 -1.83
C PHE A 290 -21.51 16.54 -2.81
N LEU A 291 -21.01 17.73 -2.47
CA LEU A 291 -21.29 18.97 -3.21
C LEU A 291 -20.24 19.31 -4.26
N GLY A 292 -19.05 18.72 -4.18
CA GLY A 292 -17.94 19.00 -5.09
C GLY A 292 -16.64 18.35 -4.62
N TYR A 293 -15.54 18.62 -5.33
CA TYR A 293 -14.23 18.05 -5.01
C TYR A 293 -13.86 18.28 -3.54
N ARG A 294 -13.85 17.20 -2.75
CA ARG A 294 -13.58 17.22 -1.29
C ARG A 294 -14.46 18.22 -0.51
N LYS A 295 -15.68 18.46 -0.98
CA LYS A 295 -16.66 19.36 -0.37
C LYS A 295 -17.94 18.60 -0.05
N VAL A 296 -18.43 18.76 1.17
CA VAL A 296 -19.63 18.08 1.69
C VAL A 296 -20.66 19.07 2.21
N ASP A 297 -21.90 18.62 2.32
CA ASP A 297 -23.02 19.36 2.92
C ASP A 297 -22.94 19.36 4.45
N LEU A 298 -21.93 20.06 4.99
CA LEU A 298 -21.80 20.37 6.41
C LEU A 298 -21.57 21.87 6.59
N LYS A 299 -22.36 22.50 7.47
CA LYS A 299 -22.11 23.87 7.92
C LYS A 299 -20.92 23.92 8.88
N ALA A 300 -20.46 25.14 9.13
CA ALA A 300 -19.34 25.45 10.03
C ALA A 300 -19.49 24.82 11.44
N ASP A 301 -20.69 24.88 12.00
CA ASP A 301 -21.06 24.42 13.34
C ASP A 301 -21.63 23.00 13.39
N GLU A 302 -21.72 22.33 12.24
CA GLU A 302 -22.26 20.98 12.11
C GLU A 302 -21.16 19.90 12.12
N ILE A 303 -21.55 18.69 12.54
CA ILE A 303 -20.76 17.47 12.41
C ILE A 303 -21.63 16.31 11.90
N LEU A 304 -21.00 15.35 11.23
CA LEU A 304 -21.63 14.06 10.93
C LEU A 304 -21.76 13.24 12.22
N LEU A 305 -22.99 12.93 12.63
CA LEU A 305 -23.31 12.15 13.82
C LEU A 305 -23.27 10.65 13.54
N SER A 306 -24.04 10.22 12.54
CA SER A 306 -24.22 8.80 12.21
C SER A 306 -24.69 8.60 10.77
N VAL A 307 -24.65 7.34 10.33
CA VAL A 307 -25.15 6.84 9.06
C VAL A 307 -26.26 5.83 9.37
N ILE A 308 -27.40 6.02 8.74
CA ILE A 308 -28.53 5.09 8.76
C ILE A 308 -28.51 4.32 7.44
N LEU A 309 -28.15 3.04 7.52
CA LEU A 309 -28.13 2.14 6.37
C LEU A 309 -29.42 1.32 6.35
N PRO A 310 -30.33 1.50 5.38
CA PRO A 310 -31.60 0.77 5.35
C PRO A 310 -31.41 -0.73 5.08
N TRP A 311 -32.35 -1.54 5.57
CA TRP A 311 -32.46 -2.94 5.15
C TRP A 311 -32.83 -3.03 3.67
N THR A 312 -32.32 -4.04 2.99
CA THR A 312 -32.74 -4.32 1.61
C THR A 312 -34.08 -5.04 1.59
N ARG A 313 -34.89 -4.74 0.58
CA ARG A 313 -36.20 -5.33 0.34
C ARG A 313 -36.06 -6.72 -0.30
N PRO A 314 -37.11 -7.56 -0.25
CA PRO A 314 -37.17 -8.75 -1.09
C PRO A 314 -36.91 -8.39 -2.56
N TYR A 315 -36.06 -9.17 -3.23
CA TYR A 315 -35.62 -8.93 -4.62
C TYR A 315 -34.88 -7.60 -4.85
N GLU A 316 -34.23 -7.08 -3.81
CA GLU A 316 -33.28 -5.99 -3.91
C GLU A 316 -31.85 -6.52 -3.82
N TYR A 317 -31.05 -6.20 -4.83
CA TYR A 317 -29.69 -6.70 -5.00
C TYR A 317 -28.71 -5.54 -5.01
N VAL A 318 -27.66 -5.64 -4.21
CA VAL A 318 -26.59 -4.65 -4.12
C VAL A 318 -25.25 -5.32 -4.43
N LYS A 319 -24.43 -4.65 -5.24
CA LYS A 319 -23.10 -5.14 -5.61
C LYS A 319 -22.06 -4.04 -5.62
N GLU A 320 -20.89 -4.40 -5.10
CA GLU A 320 -19.69 -3.59 -5.06
C GLU A 320 -18.70 -3.95 -6.18
N PHE A 321 -18.00 -2.96 -6.71
CA PHE A 321 -16.91 -3.14 -7.67
C PHE A 321 -15.73 -2.21 -7.35
N LYS A 322 -14.51 -2.73 -7.54
CA LYS A 322 -13.26 -1.97 -7.45
C LYS A 322 -12.26 -2.53 -8.44
N GLN A 323 -11.61 -1.65 -9.19
CA GLN A 323 -10.42 -1.96 -9.96
C GLN A 323 -9.30 -0.99 -9.56
N ALA A 324 -8.11 -1.53 -9.33
CA ALA A 324 -6.90 -0.81 -8.93
C ALA A 324 -5.68 -1.42 -9.65
N HIS A 325 -4.46 -0.92 -9.44
CA HIS A 325 -3.25 -1.53 -9.98
C HIS A 325 -2.87 -2.81 -9.24
N ARG A 326 -3.13 -2.85 -7.94
CA ARG A 326 -3.00 -4.03 -7.08
C ARG A 326 -4.33 -4.30 -6.36
N ARG A 327 -4.60 -5.56 -6.02
CA ARG A 327 -5.85 -5.96 -5.35
C ARG A 327 -5.92 -5.41 -3.92
N GLU A 328 -4.88 -5.63 -3.12
CA GLU A 328 -4.78 -5.16 -1.75
C GLU A 328 -4.07 -3.80 -1.65
N ASP A 329 -4.47 -3.00 -0.64
CA ASP A 329 -3.81 -1.75 -0.23
C ASP A 329 -3.45 -0.82 -1.38
N ASP A 330 -4.43 -0.56 -2.26
CA ASP A 330 -4.28 0.33 -3.40
C ASP A 330 -5.53 1.20 -3.60
N ILE A 331 -5.30 2.33 -4.26
CA ILE A 331 -6.32 3.31 -4.62
C ILE A 331 -7.10 2.81 -5.84
N ALA A 332 -8.42 2.97 -5.82
CA ALA A 332 -9.26 2.62 -6.96
C ALA A 332 -8.97 3.54 -8.18
N LEU A 333 -8.82 2.92 -9.35
CA LEU A 333 -8.89 3.59 -10.65
C LEU A 333 -10.35 3.93 -10.98
N VAL A 334 -11.23 2.94 -10.82
CA VAL A 334 -12.69 3.07 -10.87
C VAL A 334 -13.25 2.12 -9.82
N ASN A 335 -14.26 2.58 -9.09
CA ASN A 335 -15.08 1.74 -8.23
C ASN A 335 -16.56 2.06 -8.47
N ALA A 336 -17.45 1.17 -8.02
CA ALA A 336 -18.88 1.36 -8.16
C ALA A 336 -19.67 0.70 -7.03
N GLY A 337 -20.77 1.34 -6.67
CA GLY A 337 -21.86 0.75 -5.91
C GLY A 337 -23.09 0.70 -6.79
N MET A 338 -23.69 -0.48 -6.93
CA MET A 338 -24.89 -0.66 -7.75
C MET A 338 -25.97 -1.37 -6.94
N ARG A 339 -27.21 -0.89 -7.06
CA ARG A 339 -28.41 -1.45 -6.42
C ARG A 339 -29.51 -1.58 -7.46
N MET A 340 -30.23 -2.69 -7.45
CA MET A 340 -31.40 -2.91 -8.31
C MET A 340 -32.47 -3.63 -7.51
N HIS A 341 -33.67 -3.07 -7.50
CA HIS A 341 -34.87 -3.67 -6.93
C HIS A 341 -35.83 -4.00 -8.06
N ILE A 342 -36.22 -5.27 -8.12
CA ILE A 342 -37.06 -5.81 -9.18
C ILE A 342 -38.39 -6.30 -8.60
N THR A 343 -39.44 -6.17 -9.40
CA THR A 343 -40.78 -6.63 -9.04
C THR A 343 -41.37 -7.45 -10.18
N GLU A 344 -42.23 -8.40 -9.83
CA GLU A 344 -42.99 -9.14 -10.83
C GLU A 344 -44.21 -8.34 -11.27
N ALA A 345 -44.39 -8.18 -12.58
CA ALA A 345 -45.57 -7.60 -13.19
C ALA A 345 -45.91 -8.35 -14.49
N GLU A 346 -47.15 -8.81 -14.62
CA GLU A 346 -47.65 -9.53 -15.80
C GLU A 346 -46.78 -10.75 -16.20
N GLY A 347 -46.22 -11.47 -15.22
CA GLY A 347 -45.34 -12.63 -15.43
C GLY A 347 -43.94 -12.29 -15.96
N ASN A 348 -43.56 -11.00 -15.95
CA ASN A 348 -42.22 -10.52 -16.26
C ASN A 348 -41.57 -9.87 -15.04
N TRP A 349 -40.25 -9.93 -14.97
CA TRP A 349 -39.46 -9.21 -13.97
C TRP A 349 -39.11 -7.83 -14.49
N ILE A 350 -39.57 -6.80 -13.78
CA ILE A 350 -39.40 -5.40 -14.15
C ILE A 350 -38.52 -4.72 -13.11
N VAL A 351 -37.60 -3.88 -13.57
CA VAL A 351 -36.80 -3.00 -12.71
C VAL A 351 -37.70 -1.92 -12.13
N SER A 352 -37.98 -1.98 -10.84
CA SER A 352 -38.85 -1.00 -10.17
C SER A 352 -38.07 0.20 -9.62
N ASP A 353 -36.80 0.00 -9.27
CA ASP A 353 -35.92 1.01 -8.69
C ASP A 353 -34.46 0.57 -8.87
N VAL A 354 -33.56 1.50 -9.16
CA VAL A 354 -32.16 1.22 -9.46
C VAL A 354 -31.29 2.39 -9.03
N SER A 355 -30.08 2.10 -8.55
CA SER A 355 -29.05 3.11 -8.38
C SER A 355 -27.69 2.60 -8.83
N ILE A 356 -27.00 3.40 -9.65
CA ILE A 356 -25.70 3.09 -10.26
C ILE A 356 -24.79 4.28 -9.99
N VAL A 357 -23.84 4.08 -9.09
CA VAL A 357 -22.93 5.15 -8.64
C VAL A 357 -21.49 4.72 -8.85
N TYR A 358 -20.69 5.57 -9.50
CA TYR A 358 -19.27 5.35 -9.77
C TYR A 358 -18.38 6.31 -8.99
N GLY A 359 -17.20 5.85 -8.58
CA GLY A 359 -16.09 6.71 -8.16
C GLY A 359 -14.89 6.57 -9.09
N GLY A 360 -13.96 7.52 -9.02
CA GLY A 360 -12.77 7.58 -9.88
C GLY A 360 -13.01 8.12 -11.30
N VAL A 361 -14.26 8.51 -11.61
CA VAL A 361 -14.67 9.00 -12.94
C VAL A 361 -15.06 10.49 -12.95
N ALA A 362 -15.24 11.11 -11.79
CA ALA A 362 -15.56 12.53 -11.65
C ALA A 362 -14.95 13.08 -10.37
N ALA A 363 -15.14 14.38 -10.09
CA ALA A 363 -14.64 15.04 -8.87
C ALA A 363 -15.37 14.62 -7.59
N VAL A 364 -16.55 14.01 -7.72
CA VAL A 364 -17.37 13.40 -6.67
C VAL A 364 -17.87 12.04 -7.17
N PRO A 365 -18.33 11.15 -6.28
CA PRO A 365 -19.06 9.97 -6.74
C PRO A 365 -20.24 10.39 -7.64
N LEU A 366 -20.34 9.77 -8.82
CA LEU A 366 -21.22 10.18 -9.89
C LEU A 366 -22.33 9.15 -10.09
N THR A 367 -23.58 9.62 -10.05
CA THR A 367 -24.77 8.83 -10.35
C THR A 367 -25.04 8.81 -11.86
N ALA A 368 -25.28 7.64 -12.44
CA ALA A 368 -25.66 7.48 -13.84
C ALA A 368 -27.15 7.78 -14.06
N ALA A 369 -27.53 9.06 -13.92
CA ALA A 369 -28.92 9.46 -13.77
C ALA A 369 -29.80 9.23 -15.02
N LYS A 370 -29.26 9.38 -16.24
CA LYS A 370 -30.04 9.07 -17.46
C LYS A 370 -30.26 7.56 -17.57
N THR A 371 -29.22 6.80 -17.28
CA THR A 371 -29.24 5.34 -17.28
C THR A 371 -30.24 4.80 -16.26
N GLU A 372 -30.20 5.28 -15.01
CA GLU A 372 -31.15 4.90 -13.96
C GLU A 372 -32.60 5.15 -14.40
N LYS A 373 -32.90 6.33 -14.95
CA LYS A 373 -34.24 6.67 -15.44
C LYS A 373 -34.70 5.77 -16.58
N PHE A 374 -33.80 5.37 -17.47
CA PHE A 374 -34.12 4.47 -18.57
C PHE A 374 -34.43 3.05 -18.10
N LEU A 375 -33.68 2.54 -17.11
CA LEU A 375 -33.83 1.20 -16.58
C LEU A 375 -35.15 1.01 -15.82
N VAL A 376 -35.62 2.01 -15.09
CA VAL A 376 -36.89 1.94 -14.34
C VAL A 376 -38.06 1.66 -15.30
N GLY A 377 -38.85 0.64 -14.98
CA GLY A 377 -39.99 0.18 -15.77
C GLY A 377 -39.62 -0.75 -16.93
N LYS A 378 -38.34 -1.05 -17.15
CA LYS A 378 -37.91 -2.01 -18.18
C LYS A 378 -37.97 -3.44 -17.67
N LYS A 379 -38.39 -4.34 -18.56
CA LYS A 379 -38.24 -5.77 -18.37
C LYS A 379 -36.75 -6.10 -18.33
N LEU A 380 -36.33 -6.87 -17.33
CA LEU A 380 -34.97 -7.38 -17.28
C LEU A 380 -34.83 -8.46 -18.35
N ASP A 381 -34.03 -8.22 -19.39
CA ASP A 381 -33.62 -9.15 -20.44
C ASP A 381 -32.33 -8.66 -21.13
N ASP A 382 -31.72 -9.47 -22.02
CA ASP A 382 -30.45 -9.12 -22.65
C ASP A 382 -30.56 -7.91 -23.61
N GLY A 383 -31.76 -7.59 -24.09
CA GLY A 383 -32.02 -6.44 -24.96
C GLY A 383 -31.81 -5.08 -24.29
N LEU A 384 -31.67 -5.07 -22.95
CA LEU A 384 -31.37 -3.87 -22.17
C LEU A 384 -29.91 -3.39 -22.29
N LEU A 385 -28.97 -4.29 -22.61
CA LEU A 385 -27.54 -4.02 -22.45
C LEU A 385 -27.02 -2.94 -23.41
N ASP A 386 -27.35 -3.04 -24.69
CA ASP A 386 -26.82 -2.14 -25.73
C ASP A 386 -27.19 -0.67 -25.46
N GLU A 387 -28.47 -0.42 -25.21
CA GLU A 387 -28.96 0.93 -24.91
C GLU A 387 -28.42 1.43 -23.58
N THR A 388 -28.31 0.56 -22.58
CA THR A 388 -27.68 0.91 -21.29
C THR A 388 -26.23 1.31 -21.46
N PHE A 389 -25.46 0.59 -22.30
CA PHE A 389 -24.06 0.95 -22.56
C PHE A 389 -23.92 2.28 -23.28
N ASN A 390 -24.83 2.62 -24.20
CA ASN A 390 -24.83 3.93 -24.84
C ASN A 390 -25.12 5.05 -23.84
N LEU A 391 -26.14 4.88 -22.98
CA LEU A 391 -26.48 5.86 -21.94
C LEU A 391 -25.38 6.02 -20.88
N LEU A 392 -24.70 4.93 -20.49
CA LEU A 392 -23.58 5.00 -19.55
C LEU A 392 -22.41 5.82 -20.10
N LYS A 393 -22.13 5.72 -21.41
CA LYS A 393 -21.10 6.55 -22.06
C LYS A 393 -21.48 8.03 -22.05
N GLU A 394 -22.77 8.35 -22.15
CA GLU A 394 -23.27 9.72 -22.04
C GLU A 394 -23.28 10.26 -20.60
N ASP A 395 -23.64 9.43 -19.62
CA ASP A 395 -23.68 9.81 -18.21
C ASP A 395 -22.27 10.03 -17.64
N ILE A 396 -21.26 9.32 -18.17
CA ILE A 396 -19.89 9.32 -17.66
C ILE A 396 -18.89 9.73 -18.75
N PRO A 397 -18.92 11.00 -19.21
CA PRO A 397 -17.95 11.48 -20.18
C PRO A 397 -16.58 11.69 -19.52
N LEU A 398 -15.56 10.96 -19.98
CA LEU A 398 -14.17 11.17 -19.57
C LEU A 398 -13.38 11.86 -20.68
N ALA A 399 -12.91 13.08 -20.41
CA ALA A 399 -12.05 13.81 -21.34
C ALA A 399 -10.65 13.18 -21.44
N GLU A 400 -9.97 13.32 -22.58
CA GLU A 400 -8.61 12.77 -22.79
C GLU A 400 -7.58 13.26 -21.77
N ASN A 401 -7.75 14.49 -21.28
CA ASN A 401 -6.90 15.13 -20.27
C ASN A 401 -7.41 14.92 -18.83
N ALA A 402 -8.35 14.01 -18.59
CA ALA A 402 -8.90 13.77 -17.27
C ALA A 402 -7.79 13.35 -16.28
N PRO A 403 -7.73 13.95 -15.07
CA PRO A 403 -6.76 13.57 -14.06
C PRO A 403 -6.77 12.06 -13.78
N GLY A 404 -5.58 11.49 -13.62
CA GLY A 404 -5.38 10.04 -13.47
C GLY A 404 -5.15 9.28 -14.79
N GLY A 405 -5.37 9.91 -15.96
CA GLY A 405 -5.11 9.28 -17.26
C GLY A 405 -5.96 8.03 -17.51
N MET A 406 -5.44 7.06 -18.27
CA MET A 406 -6.07 5.76 -18.55
C MET A 406 -7.54 5.87 -18.97
N VAL A 407 -7.88 6.88 -19.77
CA VAL A 407 -9.27 7.28 -20.07
C VAL A 407 -10.04 6.13 -20.70
N GLU A 408 -9.51 5.51 -21.74
CA GLU A 408 -10.14 4.37 -22.42
C GLU A 408 -10.38 3.17 -21.48
N PHE A 409 -9.39 2.87 -20.64
CA PHE A 409 -9.49 1.80 -19.66
C PHE A 409 -10.56 2.09 -18.60
N ARG A 410 -10.59 3.32 -18.06
CA ARG A 410 -11.61 3.74 -17.09
C ARG A 410 -13.02 3.73 -17.69
N SER A 411 -13.18 4.24 -18.91
CA SER A 411 -14.45 4.19 -19.65
C SER A 411 -14.91 2.75 -19.90
N SER A 412 -14.00 1.83 -20.20
CA SER A 412 -14.35 0.42 -20.41
C SER A 412 -14.77 -0.27 -19.11
N LEU A 413 -14.17 0.13 -17.97
CA LEU A 413 -14.52 -0.42 -16.66
C LEU A 413 -15.94 -0.06 -16.23
N THR A 414 -16.44 1.14 -16.55
CA THR A 414 -17.81 1.52 -16.18
C THR A 414 -18.84 0.58 -16.80
N LEU A 415 -18.67 0.28 -18.09
CA LEU A 415 -19.49 -0.67 -18.84
C LEU A 415 -19.31 -2.10 -18.31
N SER A 416 -18.07 -2.51 -18.06
CA SER A 416 -17.75 -3.85 -17.56
C SER A 416 -18.34 -4.13 -16.17
N PHE A 417 -18.35 -3.13 -15.28
CA PHE A 417 -18.98 -3.25 -13.96
C PHE A 417 -20.50 -3.38 -14.08
N PHE A 418 -21.14 -2.61 -14.95
CA PHE A 418 -22.57 -2.75 -15.18
C PHE A 418 -22.91 -4.12 -15.77
N PHE A 419 -22.14 -4.59 -16.75
CA PHE A 419 -22.31 -5.93 -17.32
C PHE A 419 -22.22 -7.02 -16.25
N LYS A 420 -21.18 -6.98 -15.39
CA LYS A 420 -21.05 -7.92 -14.28
C LYS A 420 -22.18 -7.80 -13.27
N PHE A 421 -22.70 -6.59 -13.03
CA PHE A 421 -23.84 -6.38 -12.15
C PHE A 421 -25.12 -7.00 -12.72
N PHE A 422 -25.39 -6.77 -14.01
CA PHE A 422 -26.51 -7.37 -14.71
C PHE A 422 -26.47 -8.91 -14.63
N LEU A 423 -25.32 -9.52 -14.94
CA LEU A 423 -25.11 -10.96 -14.82
C LEU A 423 -25.28 -11.46 -13.38
N TYR A 424 -24.83 -10.68 -12.39
CA TYR A 424 -24.98 -11.03 -10.97
C TYR A 424 -26.47 -11.06 -10.57
N VAL A 425 -27.24 -10.03 -10.94
CA VAL A 425 -28.68 -9.97 -10.62
C VAL A 425 -29.44 -11.11 -11.29
N THR A 426 -29.23 -11.35 -12.59
CA THR A 426 -29.91 -12.43 -13.31
C THR A 426 -29.53 -13.82 -12.76
N HIS A 427 -28.28 -13.99 -12.32
CA HIS A 427 -27.84 -15.23 -11.67
C HIS A 427 -28.54 -15.47 -10.32
N GLU A 428 -28.60 -14.44 -9.47
CA GLU A 428 -29.28 -14.53 -8.18
C GLU A 428 -30.79 -14.81 -8.32
N MET A 429 -31.41 -14.32 -9.40
CA MET A 429 -32.80 -14.66 -9.72
C MET A 429 -32.95 -16.10 -10.19
N ASN A 430 -32.02 -16.58 -11.03
CA ASN A 430 -32.00 -17.97 -11.51
C ASN A 430 -31.84 -18.96 -10.35
N ASN A 431 -30.96 -18.67 -9.38
CA ASN A 431 -30.78 -19.49 -8.18
C ASN A 431 -32.06 -19.62 -7.34
N LYS A 432 -32.97 -18.65 -7.43
CA LYS A 432 -34.30 -18.69 -6.78
C LYS A 432 -35.37 -19.36 -7.64
N GLY A 433 -35.04 -19.89 -8.81
CA GLY A 433 -35.97 -20.51 -9.76
C GLY A 433 -36.89 -19.52 -10.47
N LEU A 434 -36.59 -18.21 -10.39
CA LEU A 434 -37.45 -17.14 -10.87
C LEU A 434 -37.11 -16.69 -12.30
N TRP A 435 -35.97 -17.14 -12.81
CA TRP A 435 -35.46 -16.79 -14.13
C TRP A 435 -35.37 -18.02 -15.01
N LYS A 436 -36.12 -18.06 -16.12
CA LYS A 436 -36.27 -19.27 -16.95
C LYS A 436 -35.11 -19.51 -17.92
N VAL A 437 -34.34 -18.48 -18.25
CA VAL A 437 -33.22 -18.54 -19.21
C VAL A 437 -31.92 -18.52 -18.41
N GLY A 438 -31.37 -19.67 -18.05
CA GLY A 438 -30.12 -19.73 -17.29
C GLY A 438 -29.00 -18.92 -17.97
N LEU A 439 -28.11 -18.33 -17.17
CA LEU A 439 -26.90 -17.70 -17.72
C LEU A 439 -26.13 -18.72 -18.58
N ASP A 440 -25.60 -18.25 -19.71
CA ASP A 440 -24.62 -19.01 -20.46
C ASP A 440 -23.46 -19.44 -19.54
N ALA A 441 -23.08 -20.71 -19.61
CA ALA A 441 -21.99 -21.28 -18.84
C ALA A 441 -20.67 -20.53 -19.05
N ALA A 442 -20.46 -19.95 -20.25
CA ALA A 442 -19.30 -19.13 -20.55
C ALA A 442 -19.20 -17.87 -19.66
N ASN A 443 -20.33 -17.31 -19.22
CA ASN A 443 -20.40 -16.06 -18.47
C ASN A 443 -20.37 -16.25 -16.95
N MET A 444 -20.47 -17.50 -16.45
CA MET A 444 -20.47 -17.81 -15.02
C MET A 444 -19.19 -17.36 -14.29
N SER A 445 -18.05 -17.38 -14.97
CA SER A 445 -16.78 -16.91 -14.39
C SER A 445 -16.76 -15.40 -14.12
N ALA A 446 -17.58 -14.60 -14.82
CA ALA A 446 -17.59 -13.14 -14.71
C ALA A 446 -18.19 -12.64 -13.39
N ILE A 447 -19.12 -13.40 -12.82
CA ILE A 447 -19.78 -13.13 -11.52
C ILE A 447 -19.05 -13.77 -10.34
N GLN A 448 -18.14 -14.71 -10.61
CA GLN A 448 -17.39 -15.38 -9.57
C GLN A 448 -16.51 -14.37 -8.83
N SER A 449 -16.62 -14.43 -7.51
CA SER A 449 -15.84 -13.57 -6.64
C SER A 449 -14.42 -14.08 -6.54
N TYR A 450 -13.46 -13.18 -6.68
CA TYR A 450 -12.07 -13.56 -6.49
C TYR A 450 -11.81 -13.79 -5.00
N THR A 451 -11.35 -14.99 -4.68
CA THR A 451 -10.75 -15.33 -3.39
C THR A 451 -9.29 -15.68 -3.68
N ARG A 452 -8.38 -15.04 -2.94
CA ARG A 452 -6.96 -15.35 -3.07
C ARG A 452 -6.74 -16.78 -2.54
N PRO A 453 -6.20 -17.71 -3.35
CA PRO A 453 -5.82 -19.02 -2.85
C PRO A 453 -4.61 -18.88 -1.93
N VAL A 454 -4.52 -19.79 -0.95
CA VAL A 454 -3.39 -19.87 -0.04
C VAL A 454 -2.08 -20.07 -0.81
N SER A 455 -1.04 -19.32 -0.45
CA SER A 455 0.24 -19.28 -1.19
C SER A 455 1.12 -20.52 -0.92
N ILE A 456 1.16 -21.53 -1.78
CA ILE A 456 1.96 -22.77 -1.58
C ILE A 456 3.29 -22.71 -2.35
N GLY A 457 4.38 -23.22 -1.77
CA GLY A 457 5.67 -23.32 -2.45
C GLY A 457 6.56 -24.45 -1.94
N THR A 458 7.24 -25.14 -2.86
CA THR A 458 8.19 -26.23 -2.56
C THR A 458 9.60 -25.80 -2.92
N GLN A 459 10.61 -26.24 -2.16
CA GLN A 459 12.01 -26.01 -2.46
C GLN A 459 12.78 -27.32 -2.48
N GLY A 460 13.62 -27.50 -3.50
CA GLY A 460 14.58 -28.60 -3.58
C GLY A 460 16.00 -28.03 -3.68
N TYR A 461 16.90 -28.53 -2.86
CA TYR A 461 18.34 -28.28 -2.95
C TYR A 461 19.11 -29.57 -2.65
N GLU A 462 20.37 -29.61 -3.06
CA GLU A 462 21.27 -30.74 -2.80
C GLU A 462 21.80 -30.68 -1.37
N SER A 463 21.59 -31.74 -0.59
CA SER A 463 22.14 -31.83 0.76
C SER A 463 23.62 -32.21 0.71
N VAL A 464 24.49 -31.34 1.23
CA VAL A 464 25.94 -31.60 1.36
C VAL A 464 26.22 -32.29 2.70
N GLY A 465 27.18 -33.22 2.74
CA GLY A 465 27.54 -34.00 3.93
C GLY A 465 28.07 -33.18 5.12
N GLN A 466 28.06 -33.79 6.31
CA GLN A 466 28.47 -33.16 7.58
C GLN A 466 29.96 -32.78 7.59
N GLY A 467 30.26 -31.58 8.13
CA GLY A 467 31.64 -31.15 8.45
C GLY A 467 32.00 -29.71 8.07
N THR A 468 31.25 -29.06 7.17
CA THR A 468 31.45 -27.63 6.82
C THR A 468 30.11 -26.89 6.65
N ALA A 469 30.12 -25.56 6.84
CA ALA A 469 28.95 -24.71 6.61
C ALA A 469 28.68 -24.43 5.12
N VAL A 470 29.63 -24.74 4.22
CA VAL A 470 29.50 -24.50 2.79
C VAL A 470 28.48 -25.46 2.19
N GLY A 471 27.46 -24.93 1.53
CA GLY A 471 26.36 -25.72 0.96
C GLY A 471 25.24 -26.06 1.95
N GLN A 472 25.36 -25.67 3.23
CA GLN A 472 24.28 -25.79 4.21
C GLN A 472 23.35 -24.57 4.16
N PRO A 473 22.03 -24.73 4.36
CA PRO A 473 21.04 -23.63 4.36
C PRO A 473 21.08 -22.85 5.68
N MET A 474 22.23 -22.26 5.99
CA MET A 474 22.43 -21.50 7.22
C MET A 474 21.54 -20.26 7.27
N VAL A 475 20.90 -20.02 8.42
CA VAL A 475 20.15 -18.79 8.67
C VAL A 475 21.09 -17.58 8.58
N HIS A 476 20.60 -16.48 8.01
CA HIS A 476 21.35 -15.23 7.94
C HIS A 476 21.78 -14.79 9.35
N MET A 477 23.08 -14.51 9.56
CA MET A 477 23.66 -14.26 10.90
C MET A 477 22.96 -13.15 11.68
N SER A 478 22.42 -12.14 10.98
CA SER A 478 21.72 -11.00 11.58
C SER A 478 20.20 -11.15 11.65
N ALA A 479 19.64 -12.29 11.25
CA ALA A 479 18.18 -12.46 11.19
C ALA A 479 17.51 -12.26 12.56
N ILE A 480 18.14 -12.75 13.63
CA ILE A 480 17.62 -12.58 14.99
C ILE A 480 17.57 -11.09 15.35
N LEU A 481 18.66 -10.35 15.14
CA LEU A 481 18.75 -8.91 15.39
C LEU A 481 17.70 -8.12 14.58
N GLN A 482 17.44 -8.53 13.34
CA GLN A 482 16.42 -7.90 12.49
C GLN A 482 15.00 -8.13 13.01
N VAL A 483 14.71 -9.34 13.51
CA VAL A 483 13.39 -9.70 14.03
C VAL A 483 13.13 -9.08 15.41
N THR A 484 14.17 -8.92 16.23
CA THR A 484 14.09 -8.24 17.54
C THR A 484 14.11 -6.72 17.43
N GLY A 485 14.60 -6.17 16.31
CA GLY A 485 14.79 -4.73 16.12
C GLY A 485 16.09 -4.20 16.74
N GLU A 486 17.02 -5.09 17.10
CA GLU A 486 18.34 -4.75 17.65
C GLU A 486 19.40 -4.52 16.56
N ALA A 487 19.07 -4.81 15.29
CA ALA A 487 19.90 -4.47 14.16
C ALA A 487 19.90 -2.96 13.93
N GLU A 488 21.06 -2.31 14.09
CA GLU A 488 21.23 -0.88 13.85
C GLU A 488 21.40 -0.55 12.36
N TYR A 489 20.57 0.34 11.85
CA TYR A 489 20.70 1.01 10.56
C TYR A 489 21.23 2.44 10.74
N VAL A 490 21.46 3.19 9.65
CA VAL A 490 22.12 4.52 9.75
C VAL A 490 21.39 5.45 10.71
N ASP A 491 20.07 5.56 10.57
CA ASP A 491 19.23 6.48 11.36
C ASP A 491 18.98 5.99 12.79
N ASP A 492 19.34 4.73 13.11
CA ASP A 492 19.29 4.18 14.46
C ASP A 492 20.54 4.54 15.28
N THR A 493 21.59 5.06 14.61
CA THR A 493 22.85 5.43 15.26
C THR A 493 22.61 6.53 16.31
N PRO A 494 23.06 6.35 17.56
CA PRO A 494 22.94 7.38 18.59
C PRO A 494 23.58 8.70 18.14
N THR A 495 22.80 9.78 18.22
CA THR A 495 23.25 11.10 17.76
C THR A 495 24.01 11.84 18.87
N PRO A 496 25.15 12.50 18.53
CA PRO A 496 25.83 13.36 19.48
C PRO A 496 25.01 14.62 19.79
N PRO A 497 25.23 15.28 20.94
CA PRO A 497 24.57 16.53 21.24
C PRO A 497 24.90 17.60 20.19
N ASN A 498 23.92 18.47 19.88
CA ASN A 498 24.03 19.52 18.87
C ASN A 498 24.20 19.03 17.42
N ILE A 499 23.77 17.80 17.11
CA ILE A 499 23.63 17.37 15.72
C ILE A 499 22.70 18.33 14.96
N LEU A 500 23.03 18.58 13.69
CA LEU A 500 22.16 19.30 12.77
C LEU A 500 21.59 18.34 11.74
N HIS A 501 20.44 18.69 11.20
CA HIS A 501 19.74 17.95 10.16
C HIS A 501 19.72 18.76 8.88
N ALA A 502 19.68 18.06 7.74
CA ALA A 502 19.75 18.67 6.44
C ALA A 502 18.58 18.26 5.53
N ALA A 503 18.12 19.19 4.70
CA ALA A 503 17.09 18.96 3.71
C ALA A 503 17.49 19.58 2.36
N LEU A 504 17.32 18.82 1.28
CA LEU A 504 17.68 19.25 -0.06
C LEU A 504 16.70 20.28 -0.61
N VAL A 505 17.23 21.26 -1.32
CA VAL A 505 16.46 22.17 -2.18
C VAL A 505 16.52 21.60 -3.60
N LEU A 506 15.36 21.20 -4.12
CA LEU A 506 15.26 20.47 -5.39
C LEU A 506 14.62 21.32 -6.49
N SER A 507 15.08 21.11 -7.73
CA SER A 507 14.48 21.71 -8.92
C SER A 507 13.02 21.30 -9.07
N LYS A 508 12.17 22.29 -9.38
CA LYS A 508 10.76 22.10 -9.74
C LYS A 508 10.52 22.11 -11.25
N LYS A 509 11.58 22.23 -12.07
CA LYS A 509 11.51 22.34 -13.53
C LYS A 509 12.32 21.23 -14.19
N ALA A 510 11.82 20.73 -15.32
CA ALA A 510 12.50 19.67 -16.08
C ALA A 510 13.76 20.19 -16.77
N HIS A 511 13.72 21.40 -17.34
CA HIS A 511 14.89 22.05 -17.92
C HIS A 511 14.72 23.57 -17.81
N ALA A 512 15.63 24.25 -17.10
CA ALA A 512 15.54 25.70 -16.90
C ALA A 512 16.87 26.31 -16.46
N ARG A 513 17.07 27.60 -16.77
CA ARG A 513 18.14 28.42 -16.18
C ARG A 513 17.70 28.98 -14.83
N ILE A 514 18.57 28.93 -13.83
CA ILE A 514 18.38 29.56 -12.52
C ILE A 514 18.70 31.05 -12.68
N LEU A 515 17.73 31.91 -12.42
CA LEU A 515 17.91 33.37 -12.50
C LEU A 515 18.34 33.94 -11.15
N SER A 516 17.70 33.50 -10.08
CA SER A 516 17.96 33.96 -8.72
C SER A 516 17.52 32.92 -7.69
N ILE A 517 18.16 32.96 -6.52
CA ILE A 517 17.81 32.14 -5.35
C ILE A 517 17.65 33.10 -4.17
N ASP A 518 16.45 33.15 -3.60
CA ASP A 518 16.12 33.94 -2.42
C ASP A 518 15.78 33.03 -1.23
N ASP A 519 16.57 33.17 -0.16
CA ASP A 519 16.45 32.41 1.08
C ASP A 519 15.99 33.26 2.27
N SER A 520 15.58 34.51 2.05
CA SER A 520 15.16 35.46 3.09
C SER A 520 14.10 34.89 4.03
N VAL A 521 13.09 34.21 3.47
CA VAL A 521 12.01 33.55 4.23
C VAL A 521 12.50 32.26 4.92
N ALA A 522 13.43 31.53 4.30
CA ALA A 522 14.02 30.33 4.89
C ALA A 522 14.86 30.67 6.12
N LYS A 523 15.68 31.72 6.05
CA LYS A 523 16.50 32.27 7.16
C LYS A 523 15.70 32.63 8.41
N CYS A 524 14.46 33.06 8.23
CA CYS A 524 13.55 33.39 9.33
C CYS A 524 12.87 32.16 9.96
N SER A 525 13.16 30.95 9.46
CA SER A 525 12.55 29.72 9.99
C SER A 525 13.19 29.29 11.31
N PRO A 526 12.42 28.72 12.25
CA PRO A 526 12.96 28.21 13.50
C PRO A 526 14.09 27.21 13.26
N GLY A 527 15.15 27.31 14.04
CA GLY A 527 16.27 26.37 14.00
C GLY A 527 17.16 26.44 12.76
N PHE A 528 16.91 27.36 11.83
CA PHE A 528 17.71 27.51 10.61
C PHE A 528 19.17 27.82 10.95
N ALA A 529 20.10 27.01 10.42
CA ALA A 529 21.53 27.17 10.62
C ALA A 529 22.23 27.70 9.37
N GLY A 530 21.80 27.31 8.17
CA GLY A 530 22.40 27.77 6.93
C GLY A 530 21.79 27.17 5.66
N LEU A 531 22.06 27.83 4.53
CA LEU A 531 21.83 27.32 3.18
C LEU A 531 23.19 27.24 2.48
N PHE A 532 23.49 26.08 1.90
CA PHE A 532 24.71 25.86 1.14
C PHE A 532 24.36 25.55 -0.32
N LEU A 533 25.06 26.22 -1.24
CA LEU A 533 24.89 26.17 -2.68
C LEU A 533 26.20 25.73 -3.35
N SER A 534 26.21 25.68 -4.69
CA SER A 534 27.39 25.33 -5.50
C SER A 534 28.65 26.13 -5.15
N LYS A 535 28.50 27.42 -4.84
CA LYS A 535 29.60 28.33 -4.43
C LYS A 535 30.22 27.99 -3.07
N ASP A 536 29.52 27.23 -2.23
CA ASP A 536 29.96 26.87 -0.88
C ASP A 536 30.70 25.53 -0.87
N VAL A 537 30.83 24.86 -2.03
CA VAL A 537 31.65 23.66 -2.21
C VAL A 537 33.12 24.09 -2.25
N PRO A 538 33.97 23.67 -1.29
CA PRO A 538 35.35 24.14 -1.21
C PRO A 538 36.27 23.51 -2.27
N GLY A 539 35.93 22.31 -2.77
CA GLY A 539 36.61 21.60 -3.84
C GLY A 539 35.91 21.74 -5.20
N SER A 540 35.82 20.64 -5.95
CA SER A 540 35.14 20.63 -7.25
C SER A 540 33.64 20.36 -7.10
N ASN A 541 32.79 21.23 -7.67
CA ASN A 541 31.35 20.99 -7.77
C ASN A 541 30.99 19.90 -8.80
N HIS A 542 31.91 19.57 -9.71
CA HIS A 542 31.72 18.50 -10.69
C HIS A 542 31.96 17.13 -10.08
N ILE A 543 31.00 16.24 -10.27
CA ILE A 543 30.96 14.87 -9.78
C ILE A 543 30.52 13.92 -10.90
N GLY A 544 30.67 12.63 -10.62
CA GLY A 544 30.21 11.54 -11.46
C GLY A 544 31.17 10.36 -11.34
N PRO A 545 30.68 9.11 -11.49
CA PRO A 545 31.47 7.94 -11.16
C PRO A 545 32.57 7.63 -12.19
N ILE A 546 32.41 8.09 -13.42
CA ILE A 546 33.32 7.80 -14.55
C ILE A 546 33.64 9.09 -15.32
N ILE A 547 32.60 9.80 -15.73
CA ILE A 547 32.68 11.13 -16.33
C ILE A 547 32.19 12.11 -15.25
N HIS A 548 32.85 13.25 -15.10
CA HIS A 548 32.50 14.26 -14.11
C HIS A 548 31.56 15.32 -14.73
N ASP A 549 30.44 14.85 -15.29
CA ASP A 549 29.45 15.65 -16.03
C ASP A 549 28.20 15.99 -15.21
N GLU A 550 28.18 15.66 -13.92
CA GLU A 550 27.14 16.02 -12.98
C GLU A 550 27.64 17.10 -12.00
N GLU A 551 26.72 17.87 -11.42
CA GLU A 551 27.04 18.82 -10.35
C GLU A 551 26.47 18.35 -9.01
N VAL A 552 27.18 18.58 -7.90
CA VAL A 552 26.63 18.35 -6.55
C VAL A 552 25.44 19.25 -6.31
N PHE A 553 25.62 20.53 -6.60
CA PHE A 553 24.57 21.55 -6.56
C PHE A 553 24.52 22.25 -7.92
N ALA A 554 23.35 22.27 -8.55
CA ALA A 554 23.14 22.95 -9.83
C ALA A 554 23.55 24.42 -9.72
N SER A 555 24.48 24.85 -10.58
CA SER A 555 25.06 26.20 -10.52
C SER A 555 24.35 27.21 -11.40
N ASP A 556 23.93 26.82 -12.61
CA ASP A 556 23.35 27.72 -13.62
C ASP A 556 22.08 27.14 -14.28
N VAL A 557 22.10 25.86 -14.66
CA VAL A 557 20.99 25.20 -15.36
C VAL A 557 20.57 23.94 -14.61
N VAL A 558 19.27 23.77 -14.44
CA VAL A 558 18.67 22.51 -13.98
C VAL A 558 18.20 21.70 -15.19
N THR A 559 18.47 20.40 -15.20
CA THR A 559 18.26 19.47 -16.32
C THR A 559 17.28 18.34 -16.00
N CYS A 560 16.76 18.27 -14.77
CA CYS A 560 15.63 17.43 -14.42
C CYS A 560 14.85 17.95 -13.20
N VAL A 561 13.59 17.53 -13.07
CA VAL A 561 12.83 17.71 -11.83
C VAL A 561 13.46 16.86 -10.74
N GLY A 562 13.74 17.45 -9.58
CA GLY A 562 14.43 16.76 -8.49
C GLY A 562 15.95 16.92 -8.47
N GLN A 563 16.56 17.60 -9.45
CA GLN A 563 18.00 17.92 -9.37
C GLN A 563 18.29 18.81 -8.15
N ILE A 564 19.39 18.54 -7.46
CA ILE A 564 19.76 19.22 -6.22
C ILE A 564 20.35 20.60 -6.57
N ILE A 565 19.75 21.67 -6.04
CA ILE A 565 20.22 23.06 -6.20
C ILE A 565 21.01 23.52 -4.97
N GLY A 566 20.70 22.97 -3.81
CA GLY A 566 21.36 23.31 -2.56
C GLY A 566 20.87 22.45 -1.40
N ILE A 567 21.35 22.77 -0.20
CA ILE A 567 20.96 22.08 1.03
C ILE A 567 20.77 23.07 2.17
N VAL A 568 19.62 22.97 2.85
CA VAL A 568 19.32 23.72 4.07
C VAL A 568 19.66 22.87 5.28
N VAL A 569 20.29 23.48 6.27
CA VAL A 569 20.65 22.86 7.55
C VAL A 569 19.88 23.53 8.69
N ALA A 570 19.36 22.74 9.62
CA ALA A 570 18.65 23.21 10.80
C ALA A 570 18.84 22.27 12.01
N ASP A 571 18.39 22.71 13.19
CA ASP A 571 18.44 21.95 14.45
C ASP A 571 17.61 20.66 14.46
N THR A 572 16.58 20.56 13.62
CA THR A 572 15.71 19.39 13.49
C THR A 572 15.39 19.11 12.03
N HIS A 573 15.12 17.85 11.71
CA HIS A 573 14.76 17.44 10.34
C HIS A 573 13.53 18.16 9.79
N ASP A 574 12.50 18.32 10.62
CA ASP A 574 11.27 18.99 10.20
C ASP A 574 11.50 20.49 9.97
N ASN A 575 12.32 21.15 10.78
CA ASN A 575 12.72 22.55 10.54
C ASN A 575 13.53 22.69 9.25
N ALA A 576 14.49 21.78 8.99
CA ALA A 576 15.28 21.80 7.77
C ALA A 576 14.39 21.66 6.53
N LYS A 577 13.45 20.70 6.54
CA LYS A 577 12.47 20.52 5.45
C LYS A 577 11.55 21.71 5.27
N ALA A 578 11.04 22.27 6.36
CA ALA A 578 10.17 23.44 6.31
C ALA A 578 10.90 24.67 5.75
N ALA A 579 12.16 24.87 6.11
CA ALA A 579 13.00 25.95 5.60
C ALA A 579 13.39 25.73 4.13
N ALA A 580 13.78 24.51 3.74
CA ALA A 580 14.07 24.17 2.34
C ALA A 580 12.89 24.47 1.39
N ASN A 581 11.66 24.17 1.83
CA ASN A 581 10.45 24.46 1.06
C ASN A 581 10.15 25.95 0.89
N LYS A 582 10.76 26.82 1.71
CA LYS A 582 10.60 28.28 1.67
C LYS A 582 11.68 28.99 0.85
N VAL A 583 12.69 28.26 0.36
CA VAL A 583 13.68 28.83 -0.57
C VAL A 583 12.97 29.09 -1.89
N ASN A 584 12.95 30.35 -2.31
CA ASN A 584 12.35 30.77 -3.56
C ASN A 584 13.40 30.76 -4.68
N ILE A 585 13.08 30.14 -5.81
CA ILE A 585 14.00 30.03 -6.95
C ILE A 585 13.26 30.52 -8.17
N GLU A 586 13.85 31.50 -8.85
CA GLU A 586 13.35 32.03 -10.11
C GLU A 586 14.01 31.29 -11.27
N TYR A 587 13.18 30.86 -12.23
CA TYR A 587 13.61 30.05 -13.37
C TYR A 587 13.26 30.76 -14.68
N SER A 588 14.13 30.61 -15.68
CA SER A 588 13.78 30.79 -17.10
C SER A 588 13.71 29.41 -17.74
N GLU A 589 12.51 28.92 -18.07
CA GLU A 589 12.33 27.59 -18.66
C GLU A 589 13.02 27.46 -20.03
N LEU A 590 13.57 26.27 -20.27
CA LEU A 590 14.24 25.89 -21.51
C LEU A 590 13.51 24.68 -22.13
N PRO A 591 13.63 24.45 -23.44
CA PRO A 591 13.03 23.27 -24.09
C PRO A 591 13.52 21.97 -23.45
N ALA A 592 12.61 21.15 -22.92
CA ALA A 592 12.92 19.87 -22.30
C ALA A 592 12.74 18.69 -23.29
N ILE A 593 13.59 17.68 -23.16
CA ILE A 593 13.47 16.39 -23.87
C ILE A 593 13.08 15.35 -22.83
N LEU A 594 11.90 14.75 -22.94
CA LEU A 594 11.33 13.88 -21.91
C LEU A 594 11.19 12.42 -22.34
N SER A 595 11.08 12.17 -23.63
CA SER A 595 10.90 10.83 -24.20
C SER A 595 12.06 10.39 -25.07
N ILE A 596 12.23 9.07 -25.22
CA ILE A 596 13.24 8.47 -26.12
C ILE A 596 13.03 8.96 -27.56
N SER A 597 11.78 9.09 -28.02
CA SER A 597 11.48 9.54 -29.38
C SER A 597 11.85 11.01 -29.61
N GLU A 598 11.65 11.89 -28.62
CA GLU A 598 12.14 13.27 -28.67
C GLU A 598 13.66 13.33 -28.69
N ALA A 599 14.34 12.51 -27.86
CA ALA A 599 15.80 12.45 -27.84
C ALA A 599 16.38 12.01 -29.19
N VAL A 600 15.79 10.99 -29.82
CA VAL A 600 16.18 10.51 -31.16
C VAL A 600 15.96 11.60 -32.21
N LYS A 601 14.80 12.28 -32.20
CA LYS A 601 14.51 13.38 -33.14
C LYS A 601 15.46 14.56 -32.98
N ALA A 602 15.89 14.86 -31.75
CA ALA A 602 16.82 15.94 -31.44
C ALA A 602 18.29 15.55 -31.63
N GLY A 603 18.60 14.28 -31.91
CA GLY A 603 19.99 13.79 -31.93
C GLY A 603 20.69 13.87 -30.57
N SER A 604 19.93 13.89 -29.47
CA SER A 604 20.42 14.12 -28.11
C SER A 604 20.82 12.80 -27.45
N PHE A 605 22.06 12.37 -27.70
CA PHE A 605 22.63 11.14 -27.13
C PHE A 605 23.84 11.45 -26.25
N HIS A 606 24.16 10.55 -25.32
CA HIS A 606 25.45 10.62 -24.63
C HIS A 606 26.59 10.39 -25.63
N PRO A 607 27.68 11.18 -25.58
CA PRO A 607 28.78 11.05 -26.52
C PRO A 607 29.51 9.71 -26.34
N ASN A 608 29.97 9.11 -27.45
CA ASN A 608 30.75 7.87 -27.48
C ASN A 608 30.04 6.63 -26.86
N THR A 609 28.70 6.62 -26.78
CA THR A 609 27.93 5.49 -26.23
C THR A 609 27.31 4.56 -27.26
N THR A 610 27.41 4.84 -28.56
CA THR A 610 26.90 3.94 -29.61
C THR A 610 27.66 2.62 -29.55
N ARG A 611 26.94 1.52 -29.28
CA ARG A 611 27.45 0.16 -29.29
C ARG A 611 26.69 -0.64 -30.33
N CYS A 612 27.43 -1.36 -31.18
CA CYS A 612 26.86 -2.28 -32.16
C CYS A 612 27.56 -3.62 -32.00
N LEU A 613 26.77 -4.70 -31.95
CA LEU A 613 27.24 -6.07 -32.02
C LEU A 613 26.60 -6.70 -33.25
N SER A 614 27.41 -7.14 -34.19
CA SER A 614 26.98 -7.78 -35.44
C SER A 614 27.63 -9.16 -35.55
N ASN A 615 26.89 -10.16 -36.05
CA ASN A 615 27.41 -11.49 -36.32
C ASN A 615 26.84 -12.01 -37.66
N GLY A 616 27.72 -12.42 -38.57
CA GLY A 616 27.35 -12.81 -39.94
C GLY A 616 26.95 -11.64 -40.84
N ASP A 617 26.47 -11.97 -42.04
CA ASP A 617 25.95 -11.01 -43.03
C ASP A 617 24.41 -11.05 -43.03
N VAL A 618 23.83 -10.19 -42.20
CA VAL A 618 22.37 -10.08 -42.03
C VAL A 618 21.71 -9.52 -43.30
N GLU A 619 22.38 -8.60 -44.00
CA GLU A 619 21.86 -7.98 -45.22
C GLU A 619 21.79 -9.00 -46.36
N GLN A 620 22.84 -9.81 -46.53
CA GLN A 620 22.82 -10.90 -47.50
C GLN A 620 21.70 -11.89 -47.20
N CYS A 621 21.49 -12.23 -45.92
CA CYS A 621 20.43 -13.16 -45.51
C CYS A 621 19.02 -12.65 -45.87
N PHE A 622 18.77 -11.35 -45.64
CA PHE A 622 17.51 -10.72 -46.07
C PHE A 622 17.40 -10.63 -47.60
N ALA A 623 18.51 -10.39 -48.30
CA ALA A 623 18.53 -10.29 -49.76
C ALA A 623 18.45 -11.65 -50.49
N SER A 624 18.87 -12.74 -49.86
CA SER A 624 18.99 -14.06 -50.51
C SER A 624 17.67 -14.79 -50.74
N ASN A 625 16.51 -14.18 -50.43
CA ASN A 625 15.17 -14.81 -50.46
C ASN A 625 15.10 -16.15 -49.69
N THR A 626 16.02 -16.37 -48.75
CA THR A 626 16.10 -17.57 -47.92
C THR A 626 15.26 -17.46 -46.65
N CYS A 627 14.77 -16.26 -46.32
CA CYS A 627 13.88 -16.03 -45.20
C CYS A 627 12.43 -16.28 -45.62
N ASP A 628 11.77 -17.27 -45.01
CA ASP A 628 10.35 -17.57 -45.29
C ASP A 628 9.40 -16.43 -44.89
N LYS A 629 9.74 -15.70 -43.81
CA LYS A 629 8.96 -14.58 -43.27
C LYS A 629 9.87 -13.54 -42.62
N ILE A 630 9.47 -12.28 -42.72
CA ILE A 630 10.08 -11.15 -42.02
C ILE A 630 9.00 -10.54 -41.13
N ILE A 631 9.34 -10.31 -39.86
CA ILE A 631 8.43 -9.72 -38.87
C ILE A 631 9.14 -8.52 -38.25
N GLU A 632 8.44 -7.39 -38.25
CA GLU A 632 8.90 -6.13 -37.68
C GLU A 632 7.97 -5.69 -36.54
N GLY A 633 8.54 -5.04 -35.54
CA GLY A 633 7.77 -4.52 -34.40
C GLY A 633 8.62 -3.67 -33.45
N GLU A 634 7.95 -2.91 -32.60
CA GLU A 634 8.55 -2.10 -31.54
C GLU A 634 8.04 -2.58 -30.18
N ILE A 635 8.91 -2.58 -29.17
CA ILE A 635 8.56 -2.82 -27.78
C ILE A 635 9.08 -1.68 -26.90
N ARG A 636 8.28 -1.31 -25.90
CA ARG A 636 8.66 -0.35 -24.86
C ARG A 636 8.61 -1.02 -23.50
N VAL A 637 9.64 -0.77 -22.69
CA VAL A 637 9.73 -1.25 -21.32
C VAL A 637 9.84 -0.03 -20.41
N GLY A 638 8.93 0.08 -19.44
CA GLY A 638 8.94 1.19 -18.48
C GLY A 638 10.11 1.12 -17.50
N GLY A 639 10.37 2.23 -16.81
CA GLY A 639 11.34 2.28 -15.72
C GLY A 639 10.90 1.50 -14.48
N GLN A 640 11.81 1.34 -13.52
CA GLN A 640 11.55 0.66 -12.26
C GLN A 640 12.26 1.39 -11.11
N GLU A 641 11.51 1.69 -10.04
CA GLU A 641 12.09 2.22 -8.80
C GLU A 641 12.64 1.07 -7.94
N HIS A 642 13.77 1.32 -7.27
CA HIS A 642 14.42 0.31 -6.43
C HIS A 642 13.52 -0.07 -5.25
N PHE A 643 12.94 0.95 -4.60
CA PHE A 643 12.05 0.82 -3.45
C PHE A 643 12.70 0.04 -2.29
N TYR A 644 13.95 0.37 -1.97
CA TYR A 644 14.60 -0.09 -0.74
C TYR A 644 13.86 0.45 0.48
N MET A 645 13.66 -0.39 1.50
CA MET A 645 12.85 -0.03 2.68
C MET A 645 13.56 0.96 3.61
N GLU A 646 14.89 1.01 3.58
CA GLU A 646 15.71 2.07 4.19
C GLU A 646 16.05 3.11 3.11
N PRO A 647 15.44 4.31 3.13
CA PRO A 647 15.78 5.37 2.19
C PRO A 647 17.26 5.80 2.29
N GLN A 648 17.74 6.57 1.31
CA GLN A 648 19.09 7.13 1.37
C GLN A 648 19.31 7.91 2.68
N CYS A 649 20.27 7.45 3.48
CA CYS A 649 20.63 8.07 4.75
C CYS A 649 22.15 8.18 4.85
N THR A 650 22.64 9.29 5.38
CA THR A 650 24.06 9.52 5.64
C THR A 650 24.20 10.40 6.85
N PHE A 651 25.02 9.94 7.79
CA PHE A 651 25.37 10.65 9.01
C PHE A 651 26.87 10.98 8.96
N VAL A 652 27.20 12.26 9.18
CA VAL A 652 28.58 12.78 9.04
C VAL A 652 28.91 13.61 10.26
N TRP A 653 30.11 13.45 10.80
CA TRP A 653 30.62 14.31 11.86
C TRP A 653 32.13 14.55 11.74
N PRO A 654 32.61 15.77 12.00
CA PRO A 654 34.02 16.07 12.05
C PRO A 654 34.66 15.53 13.35
N VAL A 655 35.92 15.11 13.23
CA VAL A 655 36.80 14.71 14.33
C VAL A 655 38.08 15.58 14.25
N ASP A 656 38.84 15.67 15.34
CA ASP A 656 40.11 16.41 15.39
C ASP A 656 40.03 17.86 14.91
N SER A 657 39.04 18.59 15.43
CA SER A 657 38.76 19.99 15.08
C SER A 657 38.47 20.22 13.59
N GLY A 658 37.94 19.21 12.90
CA GLY A 658 37.58 19.27 11.48
C GLY A 658 38.69 18.82 10.53
N ASN A 659 39.81 18.31 11.04
CA ASN A 659 40.85 17.72 10.20
C ASN A 659 40.49 16.34 9.67
N GLU A 660 39.57 15.64 10.33
CA GLU A 660 39.08 14.34 9.92
C GLU A 660 37.55 14.33 9.88
N ILE A 661 36.99 13.54 8.98
CA ILE A 661 35.54 13.38 8.86
C ILE A 661 35.20 11.90 8.94
N HIS A 662 34.31 11.59 9.85
CA HIS A 662 33.68 10.29 9.98
C HIS A 662 32.31 10.32 9.32
N MET A 663 31.97 9.24 8.63
CA MET A 663 30.69 9.11 7.96
C MET A 663 30.17 7.68 8.04
N ILE A 664 28.87 7.55 8.30
CA ILE A 664 28.08 6.32 8.19
C ILE A 664 27.05 6.54 7.08
N SER A 665 26.95 5.63 6.12
CA SER A 665 26.05 5.79 4.97
C SER A 665 25.48 4.46 4.48
N SER A 666 24.20 4.47 4.10
CA SER A 666 23.52 3.32 3.49
C SER A 666 23.77 3.28 1.98
N ARG A 667 24.93 2.71 1.57
CA ARG A 667 25.35 2.61 0.16
C ARG A 667 26.06 1.29 -0.16
N ARG A 668 26.30 1.01 -1.44
CA ARG A 668 27.01 -0.22 -1.89
C ARG A 668 28.50 -0.04 -2.17
N LEU A 669 28.99 1.20 -2.35
CA LEU A 669 30.35 1.49 -2.84
C LEU A 669 31.14 2.47 -1.95
N PRO A 670 31.68 2.04 -0.80
CA PRO A 670 32.40 2.92 0.14
C PRO A 670 33.60 3.66 -0.49
N ARG A 671 34.33 3.00 -1.39
CA ARG A 671 35.50 3.58 -2.10
C ARG A 671 35.13 4.80 -2.96
N SER A 672 34.01 4.72 -3.67
CA SER A 672 33.53 5.83 -4.51
C SER A 672 33.20 7.06 -3.67
N ILE A 673 32.56 6.86 -2.50
CA ILE A 673 32.22 7.97 -1.60
C ILE A 673 33.47 8.63 -1.06
N ARG A 674 34.47 7.85 -0.65
CA ARG A 674 35.75 8.40 -0.18
C ARG A 674 36.39 9.27 -1.25
N SER A 675 36.44 8.80 -2.50
CA SER A 675 36.99 9.55 -3.63
C SER A 675 36.19 10.84 -3.92
N MET A 676 34.86 10.75 -3.97
CA MET A 676 34.00 11.92 -4.24
C MET A 676 34.05 12.95 -3.10
N SER A 677 34.03 12.50 -1.85
CA SER A 677 34.10 13.38 -0.68
C SER A 677 35.45 14.09 -0.59
N LEU A 678 36.54 13.42 -0.94
CA LEU A 678 37.88 14.02 -1.02
C LEU A 678 37.95 15.11 -2.10
N MET A 679 37.35 14.84 -3.27
CA MET A 679 37.27 15.81 -4.37
C MET A 679 36.46 17.06 -3.98
N LEU A 680 35.46 16.90 -3.10
CA LEU A 680 34.61 17.98 -2.60
C LEU A 680 35.23 18.80 -1.48
N LEU A 681 36.01 18.17 -0.59
CA LEU A 681 36.46 18.78 0.67
C LEU A 681 37.95 19.14 0.71
N VAL A 682 38.70 18.88 -0.36
CA VAL A 682 40.16 19.20 -0.47
C VAL A 682 40.97 18.56 0.68
N PHE A 683 40.56 17.38 1.17
CA PHE A 683 41.32 16.61 2.16
C PHE A 683 42.29 15.63 1.49
N HIS A 684 43.34 15.21 2.23
CA HIS A 684 44.20 14.09 1.84
C HIS A 684 43.50 12.76 2.10
N TYR A 685 43.77 11.75 1.24
CA TYR A 685 43.08 10.46 1.24
C TYR A 685 43.03 9.78 2.62
N GLN A 686 44.05 9.95 3.46
CA GLN A 686 44.17 9.34 4.78
C GLN A 686 43.21 9.90 5.85
N LYS A 687 42.62 11.09 5.64
CA LYS A 687 41.84 11.83 6.67
C LYS A 687 40.32 11.62 6.62
N LEU A 688 39.84 10.70 5.76
CA LEU A 688 38.41 10.40 5.62
C LEU A 688 38.13 8.94 5.97
N PHE A 689 37.30 8.71 6.99
CA PHE A 689 36.83 7.38 7.38
C PHE A 689 35.35 7.22 7.03
N ALA A 690 35.09 6.40 6.01
CA ALA A 690 33.74 6.02 5.62
C ALA A 690 33.45 4.60 6.12
N ARG A 691 32.51 4.48 7.07
CA ARG A 691 31.96 3.20 7.50
C ARG A 691 30.68 2.89 6.73
N LEU A 692 30.57 1.64 6.32
CA LEU A 692 29.36 1.13 5.71
C LEU A 692 28.52 0.45 6.78
N SER A 693 27.37 1.02 7.12
CA SER A 693 26.37 0.33 7.93
C SER A 693 25.63 -0.67 7.04
N VAL A 694 26.31 -1.75 6.69
CA VAL A 694 25.67 -2.98 6.27
C VAL A 694 26.01 -3.96 7.37
N LEU A 695 25.01 -4.60 7.99
CA LEU A 695 25.16 -5.60 9.07
C LEU A 695 26.33 -6.60 8.88
N VAL A 696 26.71 -6.89 7.63
CA VAL A 696 27.82 -7.76 7.27
C VAL A 696 29.20 -7.12 7.51
N ALA A 697 29.36 -5.80 7.34
CA ALA A 697 30.64 -5.10 7.52
C ALA A 697 31.04 -4.98 9.00
N ASP A 698 30.11 -4.65 9.89
CA ASP A 698 30.40 -4.50 11.33
C ASP A 698 30.75 -5.82 12.02
N LEU A 699 30.17 -6.95 11.57
CA LEU A 699 30.50 -8.29 12.08
C LEU A 699 31.89 -8.76 11.62
N VAL A 700 32.35 -8.32 10.45
CA VAL A 700 33.70 -8.62 9.94
C VAL A 700 34.74 -7.75 10.66
N GLU A 701 34.47 -6.46 10.91
CA GLU A 701 35.37 -5.58 11.68
C GLU A 701 35.50 -6.02 13.14
N LYS A 702 34.39 -6.31 13.85
CA LYS A 702 34.44 -6.78 15.25
C LYS A 702 35.16 -8.13 15.43
N LYS A 703 35.13 -9.02 14.43
CA LYS A 703 35.89 -10.28 14.48
C LYS A 703 37.37 -10.09 14.15
N LEU A 704 37.73 -9.12 13.32
CA LEU A 704 39.13 -8.78 13.03
C LEU A 704 39.80 -8.13 14.25
N ASP A 705 39.10 -7.26 14.98
CA ASP A 705 39.64 -6.64 16.21
C ASP A 705 39.86 -7.66 17.35
N GLN A 706 39.06 -8.74 17.41
CA GLN A 706 39.29 -9.83 18.37
C GLN A 706 40.46 -10.76 18.00
N GLN A 707 40.91 -10.80 16.73
CA GLN A 707 42.05 -11.61 16.31
C GLN A 707 43.41 -10.95 16.58
N TYR A 708 43.47 -9.65 16.89
CA TYR A 708 44.71 -8.96 17.24
C TYR A 708 45.07 -8.99 18.74
N LEU A 709 44.29 -9.71 19.56
CA LEU A 709 44.53 -9.89 21.00
C LEU A 709 45.05 -11.30 21.37
N LEU A 710 45.89 -11.90 20.52
CA LEU A 710 46.71 -13.05 20.90
C LEU A 710 48.11 -12.58 21.33
N PRO A 711 48.55 -12.83 22.57
CA PRO A 711 49.88 -12.42 23.03
C PRO A 711 50.95 -13.21 22.29
N ARG A 712 51.88 -12.51 21.64
CA ARG A 712 53.14 -13.07 21.17
C ARG A 712 53.97 -13.53 22.36
N HIS A 713 53.91 -14.81 22.69
CA HIS A 713 54.96 -15.47 23.49
C HIS A 713 55.40 -16.76 22.80
N LEU A 714 56.68 -16.73 22.43
CA LEU A 714 57.59 -17.78 21.93
C LEU A 714 57.27 -18.40 20.57
#